data_AF-A0A178FDG2-F1
#
_entry.id   AF-A0A178FDG2-F1
#
_cell.length_a   1.000
_cell.length_b   1.000
_cell.length_c   1.000
_cell.angle_alpha   90.00
_cell.angle_beta   90.00
_cell.angle_gamma   90.00
#
_symmetry.space_group_name_H-M   'P 1'
#
loop_
_entity.id
_entity.type
_entity.pdbx_description
1 polymer ?
#
loop_
_entity_poly.entity_id
_entity_poly.type
_entity_poly.pdbx_seq_one_letter_code
_entity_poly.pdbx_strand_id
1 'polypeptide(L)'
;MGADGNLSANDNITRFTAASRPLTPLEHNLFHNKTRCFVYGMQPRAVQGMLDFDFICKRSTPSVAAIIYTFGGQFVSKMYWGTSETLLPVYQDTTKAMAKHADVDTVVNFASSRSVYSSTMELMEFPQIKTIAIIAEGVPERRAREIMVRAKEKGVTFIGPATVGGIKPGAFKIGNTGGMMDNIVASKLYRKGSVAYVSKSGGMSNELNNIVCQTTDGVCEGVAIGGDRYPGTTFLDHLLRYQANPECKILLLLGEVGGVEEYRVIEAVKNGTITKPVVAWAIGTCASMFKTEVQFGHAGASANSDLETAVTKNKSMREAGIHVPDTFEDLPDVLSAVYQKLVKQGTIKPQPEPVVPKIPLDYSWAQELGLIRKPAAFISTISDDRGQELLYAGMPISDVFKEDIGIGGVMSLLWFRRRLPAYASKFLEMVLMLTADHGPAVSGAMNTIITTRAGKDLISALVSGLLTIGSRFGGALDGAAEEFTRAFDRGLSPRDFVDTMRKENKLIPGIGHRIKSRANPDLRVELVKEYVIKNFPSHKLLDYAIAVETVTTSKKDNLILNVDGCIAVCFVDLIRNCGAFTPEEAEDYLSMGVLNGLFVLGRSIGLIAHFLDQKRLRTGLYRHPWDDITYLLPTLSKGSSAEGRVEFIKDQLIKPIDNTKMVRLKHRYLLVNILYPPQTGAQKTQLDEKAFHLQLHRPTPDALTPQALARMVREAVAEMFGDWGMGRLGGAGAGAVSVKYLSPATSTAIIRCPRASYRLVWSALTYTSSLPAGRQSAGANEIDQQQRCVFRVVRVSGTMKKAELEAIRRARMEVVKLTREWENGGKAALEGMFADGPPEHGIESASEEDGDDDSE
;
A
#
# COMPACT_ATOMS: atom_id res chain seq x y z
N MET A 1 -39.00 -14.43 -17.02
CA MET A 1 -38.04 -14.00 -18.04
C MET A 1 -38.14 -12.49 -18.19
N GLY A 2 -37.02 -11.78 -18.14
CA GLY A 2 -36.89 -10.44 -18.73
C GLY A 2 -36.69 -9.28 -17.77
N ALA A 3 -35.50 -9.18 -17.16
CA ALA A 3 -34.71 -7.94 -17.11
C ALA A 3 -33.37 -8.26 -16.41
N ASP A 4 -32.45 -8.90 -17.14
CA ASP A 4 -31.02 -8.87 -16.80
C ASP A 4 -30.52 -7.44 -16.99
N GLY A 5 -30.78 -6.60 -15.99
CA GLY A 5 -30.05 -5.36 -15.81
C GLY A 5 -28.62 -5.72 -15.47
N ASN A 6 -27.65 -5.24 -16.25
CA ASN A 6 -26.23 -5.33 -15.93
C ASN A 6 -25.98 -4.74 -14.54
N LEU A 7 -26.00 -5.59 -13.51
CA LEU A 7 -25.60 -5.23 -12.16
C LEU A 7 -24.11 -4.89 -12.22
N SER A 8 -23.78 -3.61 -12.14
CA SER A 8 -22.43 -3.15 -11.88
C SER A 8 -22.05 -3.56 -10.47
N ALA A 9 -20.77 -3.87 -10.22
CA ALA A 9 -20.27 -4.18 -8.88
C ALA A 9 -20.57 -3.06 -7.84
N ASN A 10 -20.92 -1.85 -8.30
CA ASN A 10 -21.32 -0.72 -7.47
C ASN A 10 -22.81 -0.67 -7.12
N ASP A 11 -23.68 -1.49 -7.71
CA ASP A 11 -25.13 -1.38 -7.56
C ASP A 11 -25.64 -1.88 -6.20
N ASN A 12 -24.85 -2.69 -5.49
CA ASN A 12 -25.13 -3.18 -4.14
C ASN A 12 -24.41 -2.41 -3.01
N ILE A 13 -23.80 -1.26 -3.34
CA ILE A 13 -23.11 -0.42 -2.35
C ILE A 13 -24.07 0.66 -1.83
N THR A 14 -24.44 0.55 -0.56
CA THR A 14 -25.23 1.58 0.13
C THR A 14 -24.35 2.80 0.41
N ARG A 15 -24.79 3.98 -0.04
CA ARG A 15 -24.09 5.25 0.16
C ARG A 15 -24.88 6.15 1.09
N PHE A 16 -24.18 6.78 2.03
CA PHE A 16 -24.77 7.72 2.98
C PHE A 16 -24.24 9.13 2.69
N THR A 17 -25.13 10.08 2.48
CA THR A 17 -24.76 11.50 2.39
C THR A 17 -24.42 12.04 3.77
N ALA A 18 -23.31 12.76 3.90
CA ALA A 18 -23.00 13.48 5.13
C ALA A 18 -24.14 14.45 5.47
N ALA A 19 -24.67 14.38 6.69
CA ALA A 19 -25.76 15.24 7.10
C ALA A 19 -25.27 16.70 7.19
N SER A 20 -26.09 17.65 6.73
CA SER A 20 -25.81 19.06 6.96
C SER A 20 -26.12 19.41 8.42
N ARG A 21 -25.06 19.42 9.25
CA ARG A 21 -25.00 19.75 10.69
C ARG A 21 -25.59 18.70 11.67
N PRO A 22 -24.86 18.38 12.76
CA PRO A 22 -25.44 17.74 13.93
C PRO A 22 -26.20 18.79 14.77
N LEU A 23 -27.38 18.42 15.26
CA LEU A 23 -28.00 19.13 16.38
C LEU A 23 -27.16 18.78 17.61
N THR A 24 -26.56 19.79 18.25
CA THR A 24 -25.87 19.63 19.54
C THR A 24 -26.77 18.81 20.46
N PRO A 25 -26.24 17.79 21.16
CA PRO A 25 -27.06 17.08 22.13
C PRO A 25 -27.66 18.07 23.15
N LEU A 26 -28.88 17.81 23.60
CA LEU A 26 -29.42 18.48 24.79
C LEU A 26 -28.39 18.34 25.93
N GLU A 27 -28.28 19.32 26.82
CA GLU A 27 -27.22 19.44 27.84
C GLU A 27 -26.98 18.16 28.69
N HIS A 28 -27.99 17.29 28.80
CA HIS A 28 -27.94 16.02 29.55
C HIS A 28 -27.67 14.75 28.70
N ASN A 29 -27.73 14.81 27.37
CA ASN A 29 -27.56 13.66 26.48
C ASN A 29 -26.16 13.68 25.86
N LEU A 30 -25.36 12.62 26.02
CA LEU A 30 -24.09 12.51 25.27
C LEU A 30 -24.32 11.98 23.85
N PHE A 31 -25.24 11.02 23.72
CA PHE A 31 -25.50 10.35 22.45
C PHE A 31 -26.98 10.36 22.10
N HIS A 32 -27.27 10.36 20.80
CA HIS A 32 -28.60 10.23 20.21
C HIS A 32 -28.52 9.44 18.90
N ASN A 33 -29.68 9.11 18.33
CA ASN A 33 -29.81 8.29 17.11
C ASN A 33 -29.23 8.93 15.82
N LYS A 34 -28.73 10.17 15.89
CA LYS A 34 -28.03 10.85 14.79
C LYS A 34 -26.57 11.18 15.13
N THR A 35 -26.07 10.77 16.31
CA THR A 35 -24.66 10.92 16.67
C THR A 35 -23.79 10.25 15.61
N ARG A 36 -22.72 10.93 15.22
CA ARG A 36 -21.74 10.49 14.22
C ARG A 36 -20.36 10.56 14.84
N CYS A 37 -19.54 9.53 14.61
CA CYS A 37 -18.22 9.43 15.20
C CYS A 37 -17.12 9.16 14.19
N PHE A 38 -15.90 9.56 14.57
CA PHE A 38 -14.68 9.00 14.03
C PHE A 38 -14.23 7.83 14.88
N VAL A 39 -13.61 6.83 14.23
CA VAL A 39 -12.84 5.80 14.92
C VAL A 39 -11.36 6.07 14.65
N TYR A 40 -10.60 6.38 15.70
CA TYR A 40 -9.17 6.62 15.61
C TYR A 40 -8.42 5.30 15.86
N GLY A 41 -7.74 4.80 14.82
CA GLY A 41 -7.11 3.48 14.77
C GLY A 41 -7.81 2.52 13.81
N MET A 42 -7.05 1.62 13.18
CA MET A 42 -7.59 0.64 12.23
C MET A 42 -8.27 -0.53 12.96
N GLN A 43 -9.55 -0.37 13.32
CA GLN A 43 -10.33 -1.34 14.09
C GLN A 43 -11.56 -1.84 13.31
N PRO A 44 -11.38 -2.63 12.24
CA PRO A 44 -12.48 -3.02 11.35
C PRO A 44 -13.59 -3.80 12.07
N ARG A 45 -13.24 -4.68 13.04
CA ARG A 45 -14.23 -5.44 13.81
C ARG A 45 -15.08 -4.55 14.72
N ALA A 46 -14.47 -3.58 15.39
CA ALA A 46 -15.20 -2.63 16.23
C ALA A 46 -16.13 -1.75 15.38
N VAL A 47 -15.62 -1.26 14.24
CA VAL A 47 -16.41 -0.46 13.28
C VAL A 47 -17.59 -1.28 12.74
N GLN A 48 -17.36 -2.53 12.31
CA GLN A 48 -18.42 -3.40 11.83
C GLN A 48 -19.46 -3.65 12.92
N GLY A 49 -19.04 -3.98 14.14
CA GLY A 49 -19.95 -4.18 15.26
C GLY A 49 -20.78 -2.94 15.61
N MET A 50 -20.24 -1.73 15.44
CA MET A 50 -21.00 -0.48 15.57
C MET A 50 -22.04 -0.34 14.45
N LEU A 51 -21.67 -0.60 13.21
CA LEU A 51 -22.58 -0.57 12.06
C LEU A 51 -23.71 -1.60 12.18
N ASP A 52 -23.41 -2.82 12.64
CA ASP A 52 -24.41 -3.86 12.86
C ASP A 52 -25.40 -3.43 13.96
N PHE A 53 -24.90 -2.81 15.03
CA PHE A 53 -25.72 -2.24 16.09
C PHE A 53 -26.62 -1.10 15.57
N ASP A 54 -26.07 -0.24 14.73
CA ASP A 54 -26.83 0.85 14.12
C ASP A 54 -27.97 0.30 13.24
N PHE A 55 -27.68 -0.75 12.47
CA PHE A 55 -28.65 -1.41 11.60
C PHE A 55 -29.78 -2.06 12.40
N ILE A 56 -29.46 -2.84 13.45
CA ILE A 56 -30.48 -3.49 14.28
C ILE A 56 -31.32 -2.47 15.07
N CYS A 57 -30.73 -1.32 15.42
CA CYS A 57 -31.43 -0.17 16.01
C CYS A 57 -32.26 0.63 14.99
N LYS A 58 -32.28 0.23 13.70
CA LYS A 58 -33.00 0.90 12.61
C LYS A 58 -32.58 2.36 12.41
N ARG A 59 -31.29 2.67 12.61
CA ARG A 59 -30.77 3.99 12.28
C ARG A 59 -30.83 4.23 10.77
N SER A 60 -30.99 5.47 10.36
CA SER A 60 -30.97 5.86 8.95
C SER A 60 -29.54 6.00 8.40
N THR A 61 -28.57 6.28 9.27
CA THR A 61 -27.17 6.44 8.91
C THR A 61 -26.26 5.69 9.90
N PRO A 62 -25.14 5.14 9.42
CA PRO A 62 -24.10 4.58 10.27
C PRO A 62 -23.66 5.59 11.31
N SER A 63 -23.30 5.14 12.50
CA SER A 63 -22.70 6.00 13.49
C SER A 63 -21.25 6.34 13.14
N VAL A 64 -20.50 5.42 12.54
CA VAL A 64 -19.14 5.70 12.06
C VAL A 64 -19.17 6.46 10.74
N ALA A 65 -18.61 7.67 10.75
CA ALA A 65 -18.48 8.50 9.56
C ALA A 65 -17.20 8.20 8.77
N ALA A 66 -16.09 7.98 9.49
CA ALA A 66 -14.79 7.68 8.91
C ALA A 66 -13.85 7.04 9.94
N ILE A 67 -12.76 6.46 9.44
CA ILE A 67 -11.65 5.95 10.25
C ILE A 67 -10.46 6.90 10.10
N ILE A 68 -9.80 7.24 11.21
CA ILE A 68 -8.54 7.98 11.20
C ILE A 68 -7.43 6.98 11.51
N TYR A 69 -6.52 6.76 10.56
CA TYR A 69 -5.39 5.85 10.73
C TYR A 69 -4.14 6.54 10.19
N THR A 70 -3.33 7.06 11.10
CA THR A 70 -2.18 7.93 10.80
C THR A 70 -1.01 7.20 10.15
N PHE A 71 -1.06 5.87 10.06
CA PHE A 71 -0.08 5.04 9.38
C PHE A 71 -0.60 4.64 8.00
N GLY A 72 0.22 4.77 6.96
CA GLY A 72 -0.19 4.43 5.58
C GLY A 72 -1.00 5.51 4.88
N GLY A 73 -1.43 5.24 3.64
CA GLY A 73 -2.11 6.22 2.79
C GLY A 73 -3.61 6.34 3.06
N GLN A 74 -4.26 7.28 2.36
CA GLN A 74 -5.72 7.42 2.35
C GLN A 74 -6.35 6.34 1.46
N PHE A 75 -7.31 5.57 1.99
CA PHE A 75 -8.04 4.57 1.23
C PHE A 75 -9.49 4.47 1.72
N VAL A 76 -10.24 3.49 1.20
CA VAL A 76 -11.63 3.24 1.59
C VAL A 76 -11.72 1.84 2.15
N SER A 77 -12.32 1.71 3.33
CA SER A 77 -12.57 0.44 3.98
C SER A 77 -13.99 -0.03 3.69
N LYS A 78 -14.13 -1.29 3.30
CA LYS A 78 -15.40 -1.91 2.95
C LYS A 78 -16.00 -2.58 4.18
N MET A 79 -17.25 -2.23 4.48
CA MET A 79 -18.02 -2.71 5.64
C MET A 79 -19.39 -3.20 5.18
N TYR A 80 -20.17 -3.83 6.07
CA TYR A 80 -21.56 -4.19 5.84
C TYR A 80 -22.53 -3.21 6.51
N TRP A 81 -23.65 -2.97 5.84
CA TRP A 81 -24.85 -2.34 6.37
C TRP A 81 -26.03 -3.30 6.16
N GLY A 82 -26.29 -4.14 7.17
CA GLY A 82 -27.18 -5.28 7.04
C GLY A 82 -26.59 -6.31 6.07
N THR A 83 -27.24 -6.48 4.91
CA THR A 83 -26.76 -7.39 3.85
C THR A 83 -26.09 -6.68 2.68
N SER A 84 -26.09 -5.35 2.69
CA SER A 84 -25.46 -4.53 1.64
C SER A 84 -24.04 -4.13 2.05
N GLU A 85 -23.14 -3.90 1.10
CA GLU A 85 -21.82 -3.36 1.40
C GLU A 85 -21.89 -1.82 1.49
N THR A 86 -21.05 -1.22 2.32
CA THR A 86 -20.85 0.22 2.44
C THR A 86 -19.37 0.53 2.49
N LEU A 87 -19.03 1.77 2.15
CA LEU A 87 -17.66 2.24 2.00
C LEU A 87 -17.39 3.37 3.00
N LEU A 88 -16.45 3.15 3.92
CA LEU A 88 -16.01 4.15 4.88
C LEU A 88 -14.64 4.73 4.48
N PRO A 89 -14.50 6.06 4.40
CA PRO A 89 -13.20 6.66 4.11
C PRO A 89 -12.25 6.45 5.30
N VAL A 90 -10.99 6.16 4.98
CA VAL A 90 -9.87 6.07 5.93
C VAL A 90 -8.94 7.24 5.66
N TYR A 91 -8.73 8.10 6.66
CA TYR A 91 -7.88 9.27 6.56
C TYR A 91 -6.57 9.08 7.32
N GLN A 92 -5.47 9.48 6.71
CA GLN A 92 -4.17 9.57 7.37
C GLN A 92 -4.06 10.83 8.24
N ASP A 93 -4.77 11.90 7.86
CA ASP A 93 -4.68 13.22 8.49
C ASP A 93 -6.01 13.59 9.17
N THR A 94 -5.93 13.83 10.48
CA THR A 94 -7.05 14.24 11.34
C THR A 94 -7.73 15.50 10.81
N THR A 95 -6.96 16.50 10.35
CA THR A 95 -7.47 17.78 9.86
C THR A 95 -8.37 17.59 8.65
N LYS A 96 -7.96 16.71 7.72
CA LYS A 96 -8.77 16.37 6.53
C LYS A 96 -10.05 15.62 6.90
N ALA A 97 -9.98 14.70 7.87
CA ALA A 97 -11.15 13.97 8.35
C ALA A 97 -12.19 14.95 8.93
N MET A 98 -11.75 15.82 9.85
CA MET A 98 -12.58 16.84 10.49
C MET A 98 -13.24 17.76 9.44
N ALA A 99 -12.45 18.29 8.50
CA ALA A 99 -12.94 19.18 7.46
C ALA A 99 -14.00 18.55 6.53
N LYS A 100 -13.91 17.24 6.27
CA LYS A 100 -14.85 16.52 5.40
C LYS A 100 -16.11 16.02 6.10
N HIS A 101 -16.06 15.86 7.42
CA HIS A 101 -17.18 15.36 8.21
C HIS A 101 -17.49 16.32 9.36
N ALA A 102 -18.03 17.49 9.01
CA ALA A 102 -18.51 18.49 9.97
C ALA A 102 -19.73 18.01 10.78
N ASP A 103 -20.32 16.87 10.41
CA ASP A 103 -21.41 16.19 11.13
C ASP A 103 -20.93 15.37 12.33
N VAL A 104 -19.62 15.19 12.51
CA VAL A 104 -19.04 14.36 13.57
C VAL A 104 -18.73 15.17 14.82
N ASP A 105 -19.25 14.70 15.95
CA ASP A 105 -19.06 15.28 17.29
C ASP A 105 -18.36 14.32 18.27
N THR A 106 -18.21 13.05 17.90
CA THR A 106 -17.70 12.00 18.78
C THR A 106 -16.45 11.35 18.18
N VAL A 107 -15.48 10.98 19.02
CA VAL A 107 -14.32 10.17 18.59
C VAL A 107 -14.14 8.97 19.49
N VAL A 108 -14.06 7.77 18.91
CA VAL A 108 -13.68 6.56 19.62
C VAL A 108 -12.18 6.33 19.39
N ASN A 109 -11.37 6.60 20.41
CA ASN A 109 -9.91 6.58 20.31
C ASN A 109 -9.32 5.24 20.75
N PHE A 110 -8.91 4.43 19.77
CA PHE A 110 -8.19 3.17 19.94
C PHE A 110 -6.66 3.32 19.80
N ALA A 111 -6.13 4.54 19.93
CA ALA A 111 -4.69 4.73 20.05
C ALA A 111 -4.13 3.91 21.23
N SER A 112 -2.89 3.43 21.09
CA SER A 112 -2.21 2.72 22.19
C SER A 112 -1.96 3.65 23.38
N SER A 113 -1.72 3.10 24.58
CA SER A 113 -1.36 3.89 25.76
C SER A 113 -0.16 4.83 25.57
N ARG A 114 0.72 4.52 24.61
CA ARG A 114 1.87 5.36 24.23
C ARG A 114 1.50 6.59 23.40
N SER A 115 0.45 6.50 22.58
CA SER A 115 0.06 7.53 21.60
C SER A 115 -1.29 8.20 21.92
N VAL A 116 -2.01 7.70 22.91
CA VAL A 116 -3.33 8.20 23.29
C VAL A 116 -3.30 9.63 23.80
N TYR A 117 -2.23 10.02 24.48
CA TYR A 117 -2.07 11.39 24.98
C TYR A 117 -1.97 12.40 23.84
N SER A 118 -1.03 12.21 22.92
CA SER A 118 -0.84 13.12 21.79
C SER A 118 -2.06 13.16 20.87
N SER A 119 -2.61 12.01 20.52
CA SER A 119 -3.82 11.93 19.68
C SER A 119 -5.02 12.61 20.34
N THR A 120 -5.24 12.43 21.64
CA THR A 120 -6.37 13.07 22.33
C THR A 120 -6.17 14.60 22.43
N MET A 121 -4.95 15.06 22.70
CA MET A 121 -4.64 16.50 22.71
C MET A 121 -4.88 17.15 21.34
N GLU A 122 -4.47 16.50 20.26
CA GLU A 122 -4.74 16.92 18.88
C GLU A 122 -6.25 16.99 18.59
N LEU A 123 -6.99 15.94 18.94
CA LEU A 123 -8.44 15.86 18.72
C LEU A 123 -9.21 16.97 19.46
N MET A 124 -8.74 17.38 20.65
CA MET A 124 -9.35 18.47 21.43
C MET A 124 -9.11 19.87 20.85
N GLU A 125 -8.24 20.03 19.86
CA GLU A 125 -8.11 21.31 19.16
C GLU A 125 -9.27 21.58 18.19
N PHE A 126 -10.02 20.53 17.80
CA PHE A 126 -11.15 20.65 16.88
C PHE A 126 -12.47 20.94 17.63
N PRO A 127 -13.05 22.15 17.52
CA PRO A 127 -14.22 22.53 18.33
C PRO A 127 -15.49 21.72 18.08
N GLN A 128 -15.57 21.02 16.93
CA GLN A 128 -16.69 20.15 16.60
C GLN A 128 -16.77 18.92 17.51
N ILE A 129 -15.64 18.47 18.07
CA ILE A 129 -15.59 17.30 18.94
C ILE A 129 -16.08 17.67 20.33
N LYS A 130 -17.12 16.95 20.79
CA LYS A 130 -17.77 17.11 22.09
C LYS A 130 -17.57 15.91 22.99
N THR A 131 -17.34 14.73 22.42
CA THR A 131 -17.10 13.51 23.19
C THR A 131 -15.94 12.70 22.65
N ILE A 132 -15.02 12.29 23.53
CA ILE A 132 -13.92 11.39 23.18
C ILE A 132 -13.99 10.15 24.09
N ALA A 133 -14.06 8.95 23.52
CA ALA A 133 -13.92 7.72 24.30
C ALA A 133 -12.49 7.21 24.19
N ILE A 134 -11.80 7.06 25.32
CA ILE A 134 -10.42 6.61 25.38
C ILE A 134 -10.37 5.15 25.78
N ILE A 135 -10.10 4.26 24.83
CA ILE A 135 -10.16 2.81 25.05
C ILE A 135 -8.88 2.28 25.71
N ALA A 136 -7.75 2.95 25.50
CA ALA A 136 -6.44 2.52 25.97
C ALA A 136 -6.40 2.31 27.48
N GLU A 137 -5.93 1.14 27.91
CA GLU A 137 -5.56 0.84 29.29
C GLU A 137 -4.05 1.09 29.52
N GLY A 138 -3.67 1.44 30.74
CA GLY A 138 -2.27 1.71 31.10
C GLY A 138 -1.79 3.11 30.69
N VAL A 139 -2.69 4.09 30.69
CA VAL A 139 -2.33 5.50 30.49
C VAL A 139 -1.70 6.03 31.78
N PRO A 140 -0.50 6.64 31.75
CA PRO A 140 0.10 7.17 32.97
C PRO A 140 -0.82 8.19 33.65
N GLU A 141 -1.01 8.08 34.98
CA GLU A 141 -1.95 8.91 35.75
C GLU A 141 -1.77 10.42 35.53
N ARG A 142 -0.52 10.87 35.40
CA ARG A 142 -0.22 12.28 35.07
C ARG A 142 -0.82 12.70 33.73
N ARG A 143 -0.70 11.85 32.70
CA ARG A 143 -1.23 12.12 31.36
C ARG A 143 -2.76 12.11 31.36
N ALA A 144 -3.39 11.18 32.09
CA ALA A 144 -4.84 11.18 32.27
C ALA A 144 -5.33 12.49 32.94
N ARG A 145 -4.64 12.98 33.97
CA ARG A 145 -4.95 14.27 34.61
C ARG A 145 -4.75 15.47 33.68
N GLU A 146 -3.68 15.49 32.89
CA GLU A 146 -3.45 16.55 31.90
C GLU A 146 -4.56 16.58 30.84
N ILE A 147 -4.99 15.41 30.34
CA ILE A 147 -6.16 15.28 29.44
C ILE A 147 -7.41 15.82 30.14
N MET A 148 -7.62 15.46 31.41
CA MET A 148 -8.78 15.90 32.18
C MET A 148 -8.91 17.41 32.31
N VAL A 149 -7.80 18.08 32.67
CA VAL A 149 -7.78 19.54 32.77
C VAL A 149 -8.10 20.18 31.42
N ARG A 150 -7.44 19.70 30.36
CA ARG A 150 -7.63 20.24 29.01
C ARG A 150 -9.04 20.00 28.46
N ALA A 151 -9.62 18.84 28.74
CA ALA A 151 -10.98 18.50 28.35
C ALA A 151 -11.99 19.44 29.02
N LYS A 152 -11.79 19.74 30.31
CA LYS A 152 -12.62 20.70 31.05
C LYS A 152 -12.51 22.12 30.48
N GLU A 153 -11.30 22.59 30.16
CA GLU A 153 -11.07 23.90 29.53
C GLU A 153 -11.77 24.03 28.17
N LYS A 154 -11.81 22.94 27.39
CA LYS A 154 -12.42 22.90 26.06
C LYS A 154 -13.90 22.52 26.07
N GLY A 155 -14.47 22.15 27.23
CA GLY A 155 -15.84 21.67 27.34
C GLY A 155 -16.09 20.34 26.62
N VAL A 156 -15.08 19.46 26.55
CA VAL A 156 -15.16 18.14 25.93
C VAL A 156 -15.40 17.10 27.01
N THR A 157 -16.42 16.26 26.83
CA THR A 157 -16.62 15.09 27.70
C THR A 157 -15.69 13.98 27.23
N PHE A 158 -15.00 13.28 28.12
CA PHE A 158 -14.31 12.06 27.71
C PHE A 158 -14.54 10.90 28.67
N ILE A 159 -14.82 9.73 28.09
CA ILE A 159 -15.14 8.49 28.80
C ILE A 159 -13.88 7.62 28.75
N GLY A 160 -13.39 7.17 29.90
CA GLY A 160 -12.10 6.48 30.04
C GLY A 160 -11.03 7.35 30.73
N PRO A 161 -9.74 6.98 30.68
CA PRO A 161 -9.16 5.86 29.94
C PRO A 161 -9.52 4.48 30.53
N ALA A 162 -8.97 3.41 29.96
CA ALA A 162 -9.20 2.02 30.39
C ALA A 162 -10.69 1.64 30.43
N THR A 163 -11.41 1.94 29.35
CA THR A 163 -12.85 1.63 29.22
C THR A 163 -13.16 0.94 27.91
N VAL A 164 -14.23 0.14 27.88
CA VAL A 164 -14.88 -0.29 26.62
C VAL A 164 -15.75 0.80 26.02
N GLY A 165 -16.13 1.80 26.84
CA GLY A 165 -16.97 2.94 26.46
C GLY A 165 -18.34 2.91 27.14
N GLY A 166 -19.38 2.73 26.34
CA GLY A 166 -20.76 2.88 26.75
C GLY A 166 -21.74 2.57 25.62
N ILE A 167 -22.99 2.34 26.00
CA ILE A 167 -24.07 1.99 25.08
C ILE A 167 -25.34 2.74 25.44
N LYS A 168 -25.96 3.33 24.43
CA LYS A 168 -27.30 3.90 24.50
C LYS A 168 -28.20 3.11 23.55
N PRO A 169 -28.96 2.13 24.08
CA PRO A 169 -29.81 1.27 23.27
C PRO A 169 -30.74 2.02 22.32
N GLY A 170 -30.81 1.58 21.06
CA GLY A 170 -31.56 2.26 20.00
C GLY A 170 -30.92 3.53 19.44
N ALA A 171 -29.77 3.96 19.97
CA ALA A 171 -29.12 5.21 19.58
C ALA A 171 -27.66 5.03 19.17
N PHE A 172 -26.73 4.66 20.06
CA PHE A 172 -25.30 4.63 19.73
C PHE A 172 -24.57 3.67 20.67
N LYS A 173 -23.54 2.98 20.17
CA LYS A 173 -22.60 2.22 21.00
C LYS A 173 -21.18 2.67 20.72
N ILE A 174 -20.35 2.72 21.75
CA ILE A 174 -18.93 3.05 21.62
C ILE A 174 -18.16 1.77 21.38
N GLY A 175 -17.53 1.66 20.20
CA GLY A 175 -16.58 0.60 19.88
C GLY A 175 -17.14 -0.80 20.13
N ASN A 176 -16.51 -1.53 21.06
CA ASN A 176 -16.82 -2.93 21.37
C ASN A 176 -17.85 -3.10 22.50
N THR A 177 -18.47 -2.03 23.00
CA THR A 177 -19.45 -2.13 24.10
C THR A 177 -20.62 -3.03 23.71
N GLY A 178 -21.01 -3.96 24.60
CA GLY A 178 -22.07 -4.93 24.34
C GLY A 178 -21.62 -6.16 23.52
N GLY A 179 -20.38 -6.20 23.04
CA GLY A 179 -19.80 -7.35 22.35
C GLY A 179 -20.41 -7.63 20.97
N MET A 180 -20.46 -8.93 20.63
CA MET A 180 -21.01 -9.43 19.36
C MET A 180 -22.53 -9.26 19.29
N MET A 181 -23.07 -9.35 18.08
CA MET A 181 -24.50 -9.14 17.83
C MET A 181 -25.41 -10.08 18.64
N ASP A 182 -24.99 -11.32 18.86
CA ASP A 182 -25.74 -12.29 19.65
C ASP A 182 -26.05 -11.78 21.06
N ASN A 183 -25.07 -11.13 21.71
CA ASN A 183 -25.25 -10.54 23.03
C ASN A 183 -26.09 -9.25 23.00
N ILE A 184 -25.96 -8.43 21.94
CA ILE A 184 -26.82 -7.25 21.72
C ILE A 184 -28.30 -7.67 21.64
N VAL A 185 -28.59 -8.78 20.96
CA VAL A 185 -29.95 -9.32 20.83
C VAL A 185 -30.41 -9.96 22.13
N ALA A 186 -29.57 -10.80 22.76
CA ALA A 186 -29.90 -11.51 24.00
C ALA A 186 -30.20 -10.54 25.15
N SER A 187 -29.41 -9.47 25.29
CA SER A 187 -29.60 -8.41 26.29
C SER A 187 -30.57 -7.31 25.85
N LYS A 188 -31.26 -7.48 24.71
CA LYS A 188 -32.25 -6.54 24.14
C LYS A 188 -31.75 -5.09 23.98
N LEU A 189 -30.46 -4.92 23.69
CA LEU A 189 -29.78 -3.61 23.63
C LEU A 189 -30.11 -2.82 22.34
N TYR A 190 -30.91 -3.38 21.44
CA TYR A 190 -31.38 -2.69 20.23
C TYR A 190 -32.53 -1.69 20.48
N ARG A 191 -33.09 -1.67 21.70
CA ARG A 191 -34.16 -0.73 22.09
C ARG A 191 -33.96 -0.22 23.52
N LYS A 192 -34.43 1.00 23.79
CA LYS A 192 -34.32 1.62 25.12
C LYS A 192 -35.22 0.96 26.17
N GLY A 193 -34.76 0.93 27.41
CA GLY A 193 -35.55 0.71 28.62
C GLY A 193 -35.49 1.92 29.56
N SER A 194 -35.69 1.71 30.86
CA SER A 194 -35.81 2.78 31.85
C SER A 194 -34.64 2.85 32.85
N VAL A 195 -33.70 1.90 32.82
CA VAL A 195 -32.58 1.83 33.79
C VAL A 195 -31.31 2.42 33.19
N ALA A 196 -30.73 3.42 33.81
CA ALA A 196 -29.42 3.95 33.40
C ALA A 196 -28.34 3.55 34.40
N TYR A 197 -27.22 3.01 33.90
CA TYR A 197 -26.14 2.53 34.75
C TYR A 197 -24.81 3.25 34.51
N VAL A 198 -24.00 3.29 35.56
CA VAL A 198 -22.60 3.70 35.50
C VAL A 198 -21.74 2.70 36.28
N SER A 199 -20.63 2.27 35.68
CA SER A 199 -19.71 1.26 36.22
C SER A 199 -18.25 1.71 36.02
N LYS A 200 -17.32 1.23 36.84
CA LYS A 200 -15.87 1.29 36.48
C LYS A 200 -15.48 0.21 35.48
N SER A 201 -15.84 -1.04 35.79
CA SER A 201 -15.46 -2.21 34.99
C SER A 201 -16.23 -2.27 33.67
N GLY A 202 -15.47 -2.41 32.59
CA GLY A 202 -16.01 -2.68 31.26
C GLY A 202 -16.66 -4.06 31.14
N GLY A 203 -16.04 -5.11 31.68
CA GLY A 203 -16.61 -6.45 31.70
C GLY A 203 -17.92 -6.51 32.47
N MET A 204 -17.94 -5.95 33.68
CA MET A 204 -19.18 -5.91 34.48
C MET A 204 -20.24 -5.03 33.84
N SER A 205 -19.89 -4.01 33.04
CA SER A 205 -20.90 -3.25 32.30
C SER A 205 -21.70 -4.14 31.35
N ASN A 206 -21.09 -5.18 30.80
CA ASN A 206 -21.80 -6.14 29.95
C ASN A 206 -22.65 -7.12 30.77
N GLU A 207 -22.20 -7.50 31.96
CA GLU A 207 -23.02 -8.28 32.89
C GLU A 207 -24.22 -7.47 33.40
N LEU A 208 -24.06 -6.17 33.64
CA LEU A 208 -25.16 -5.28 33.98
C LEU A 208 -26.18 -5.20 32.84
N ASN A 209 -25.77 -5.21 31.57
CA ASN A 209 -26.72 -5.30 30.45
C ASN A 209 -27.59 -6.57 30.56
N ASN A 210 -26.98 -7.70 30.88
CA ASN A 210 -27.67 -8.98 31.07
C ASN A 210 -28.63 -8.92 32.27
N ILE A 211 -28.15 -8.54 33.46
CA ILE A 211 -28.95 -8.44 34.69
C ILE A 211 -30.14 -7.50 34.50
N VAL A 212 -29.90 -6.30 33.96
CA VAL A 212 -30.94 -5.28 33.75
C VAL A 212 -31.99 -5.77 32.76
N CYS A 213 -31.59 -6.45 31.67
CA CYS A 213 -32.52 -7.02 30.69
C CYS A 213 -33.41 -8.12 31.29
N GLN A 214 -32.89 -8.94 32.20
CA GLN A 214 -33.65 -10.03 32.81
C GLN A 214 -34.62 -9.56 33.91
N THR A 215 -34.32 -8.43 34.56
CA THR A 215 -35.05 -7.97 35.75
C THR A 215 -35.96 -6.76 35.52
N THR A 216 -35.74 -6.01 34.44
CA THR A 216 -36.46 -4.74 34.17
C THR A 216 -36.91 -4.64 32.72
N ASP A 217 -37.41 -3.48 32.27
CA ASP A 217 -37.64 -3.24 30.85
C ASP A 217 -36.34 -3.08 30.06
N GLY A 218 -35.17 -2.89 30.67
CA GLY A 218 -33.89 -2.83 29.98
C GLY A 218 -33.12 -1.53 30.18
N VAL A 219 -31.98 -1.41 29.50
CA VAL A 219 -31.05 -0.29 29.66
C VAL A 219 -31.53 0.95 28.88
N CYS A 220 -31.52 2.10 29.53
CA CYS A 220 -31.72 3.42 28.92
C CYS A 220 -30.39 3.98 28.38
N GLU A 221 -29.36 4.00 29.22
CA GLU A 221 -27.99 4.40 28.85
C GLU A 221 -27.02 3.76 29.87
N GLY A 222 -25.93 3.19 29.37
CA GLY A 222 -24.92 2.52 30.17
C GLY A 222 -23.54 3.05 29.86
N VAL A 223 -22.76 3.43 30.88
CA VAL A 223 -21.39 3.93 30.71
C VAL A 223 -20.44 3.21 31.64
N ALA A 224 -19.30 2.76 31.11
CA ALA A 224 -18.14 2.37 31.89
C ALA A 224 -17.16 3.56 31.93
N ILE A 225 -16.92 4.14 33.11
CA ILE A 225 -16.03 5.30 33.25
C ILE A 225 -14.55 4.94 33.11
N GLY A 226 -14.22 3.66 33.33
CA GLY A 226 -12.88 3.10 33.25
C GLY A 226 -12.26 2.78 34.60
N GLY A 227 -11.29 1.86 34.60
CA GLY A 227 -10.63 1.34 35.81
C GLY A 227 -9.46 2.20 36.32
N ASP A 228 -9.06 3.23 35.57
CA ASP A 228 -7.98 4.12 35.96
C ASP A 228 -8.32 4.94 37.22
N ARG A 229 -7.29 5.35 37.97
CA ARG A 229 -7.45 6.13 39.21
C ARG A 229 -8.12 7.50 38.98
N TYR A 230 -7.86 8.11 37.82
CA TYR A 230 -8.39 9.42 37.43
C TYR A 230 -9.17 9.30 36.12
N PRO A 231 -10.41 8.76 36.15
CA PRO A 231 -11.25 8.68 34.97
C PRO A 231 -11.69 10.08 34.55
N GLY A 232 -11.86 10.31 33.26
CA GLY A 232 -12.21 11.61 32.70
C GLY A 232 -13.55 12.16 33.12
N THR A 233 -14.51 11.25 33.26
CA THR A 233 -15.81 11.49 33.86
C THR A 233 -16.00 10.57 35.06
N THR A 234 -16.68 11.07 36.08
CA THR A 234 -16.90 10.37 37.34
C THR A 234 -18.29 9.74 37.39
N PHE A 235 -18.55 8.95 38.44
CA PHE A 235 -19.89 8.42 38.70
C PHE A 235 -20.95 9.52 38.77
N LEU A 236 -20.66 10.59 39.51
CA LEU A 236 -21.59 11.68 39.72
C LEU A 236 -21.93 12.40 38.41
N ASP A 237 -20.94 12.62 37.53
CA ASP A 237 -21.15 13.33 36.26
C ASP A 237 -22.20 12.61 35.40
N HIS A 238 -22.16 11.29 35.31
CA HIS A 238 -23.16 10.54 34.56
C HIS A 238 -24.49 10.40 35.30
N LEU A 239 -24.48 10.22 36.63
CA LEU A 239 -25.72 10.15 37.40
C LEU A 239 -26.51 11.46 37.36
N LEU A 240 -25.85 12.63 37.32
CA LEU A 240 -26.52 13.92 37.14
C LEU A 240 -27.16 14.04 35.76
N ARG A 241 -26.49 13.55 34.70
CA ARG A 241 -27.10 13.46 33.36
C ARG A 241 -28.31 12.55 33.35
N TYR A 242 -28.23 11.39 34.00
CA TYR A 242 -29.34 10.45 34.08
C TYR A 242 -30.48 10.98 34.95
N GLN A 243 -30.18 11.73 36.01
CA GLN A 243 -31.16 12.46 36.80
C GLN A 243 -31.92 13.48 35.93
N ALA A 244 -31.22 14.23 35.08
CA ALA A 244 -31.83 15.19 34.16
C ALA A 244 -32.60 14.54 33.00
N ASN A 245 -32.21 13.34 32.55
CA ASN A 245 -32.87 12.65 31.43
C ASN A 245 -34.24 12.08 31.86
N PRO A 246 -35.38 12.55 31.30
CA PRO A 246 -36.70 12.07 31.68
C PRO A 246 -36.95 10.60 31.33
N GLU A 247 -36.18 10.01 30.41
CA GLU A 247 -36.31 8.60 30.03
C GLU A 247 -35.72 7.65 31.09
N CYS A 248 -34.68 8.09 31.80
CA CYS A 248 -34.10 7.33 32.91
C CYS A 248 -35.01 7.41 34.13
N LYS A 249 -35.45 6.27 34.67
CA LYS A 249 -36.31 6.18 35.86
C LYS A 249 -35.60 5.58 37.06
N ILE A 250 -34.62 4.71 36.83
CA ILE A 250 -33.80 4.06 37.86
C ILE A 250 -32.33 4.34 37.53
N LEU A 251 -31.56 4.70 38.55
CA LEU A 251 -30.12 4.90 38.46
C LEU A 251 -29.41 3.71 39.08
N LEU A 252 -28.48 3.09 38.36
CA LEU A 252 -27.71 1.95 38.82
C LEU A 252 -26.22 2.29 38.87
N LEU A 253 -25.60 2.17 40.05
CA LEU A 253 -24.18 2.42 40.24
C LEU A 253 -23.45 1.14 40.64
N LEU A 254 -22.45 0.75 39.87
CA LEU A 254 -21.51 -0.30 40.25
C LEU A 254 -20.15 0.31 40.56
N GLY A 255 -19.95 0.57 41.86
CA GLY A 255 -18.72 1.08 42.43
C GLY A 255 -17.67 -0.02 42.63
N GLU A 256 -16.51 0.38 43.16
CA GLU A 256 -15.39 -0.54 43.40
C GLU A 256 -14.61 -0.10 44.65
N VAL A 257 -13.82 -1.01 45.22
CA VAL A 257 -12.79 -0.67 46.20
C VAL A 257 -11.80 0.37 45.64
N GLY A 258 -11.31 1.25 46.50
CA GLY A 258 -10.36 2.30 46.14
C GLY A 258 -11.00 3.62 45.72
N GLY A 259 -10.40 4.74 46.16
CA GLY A 259 -10.94 6.09 45.93
C GLY A 259 -12.24 6.40 46.68
N VAL A 260 -12.77 7.62 46.49
CA VAL A 260 -13.89 8.17 47.28
C VAL A 260 -15.03 8.73 46.41
N GLU A 261 -15.08 8.39 45.12
CA GLU A 261 -16.06 8.96 44.19
C GLU A 261 -17.52 8.62 44.56
N GLU A 262 -17.79 7.45 45.15
CA GLU A 262 -19.13 7.06 45.59
C GLU A 262 -19.69 7.98 46.69
N TYR A 263 -18.83 8.59 47.51
CA TYR A 263 -19.29 9.52 48.55
C TYR A 263 -19.87 10.81 47.97
N ARG A 264 -19.40 11.25 46.80
CA ARG A 264 -19.99 12.40 46.10
C ARG A 264 -21.43 12.11 45.65
N VAL A 265 -21.71 10.85 45.32
CA VAL A 265 -23.08 10.38 45.01
C VAL A 265 -23.92 10.34 46.28
N ILE A 266 -23.38 9.85 47.39
CA ILE A 266 -24.04 9.86 48.70
C ILE A 266 -24.46 11.28 49.09
N GLU A 267 -23.56 12.25 48.96
CA GLU A 267 -23.86 13.66 49.25
C GLU A 267 -24.96 14.22 48.33
N ALA A 268 -24.91 13.90 47.04
CA ALA A 268 -25.91 14.32 46.06
C ALA A 268 -27.30 13.71 46.31
N VAL A 269 -27.37 12.52 46.90
CA VAL A 269 -28.65 11.92 47.34
C VAL A 269 -29.13 12.59 48.63
N LYS A 270 -28.26 12.77 49.63
CA LYS A 270 -28.59 13.38 50.92
C LYS A 270 -29.08 14.83 50.80
N ASN A 271 -28.50 15.61 49.89
CA ASN A 271 -28.88 17.01 49.68
C ASN A 271 -30.05 17.19 48.70
N GLY A 272 -30.63 16.09 48.18
CA GLY A 272 -31.78 16.12 47.28
C GLY A 272 -31.46 16.49 45.82
N THR A 273 -30.18 16.54 45.42
CA THR A 273 -29.80 16.75 44.00
C THR A 273 -30.19 15.56 43.14
N ILE A 274 -29.99 14.34 43.64
CA ILE A 274 -30.46 13.10 43.02
C ILE A 274 -31.73 12.65 43.73
N THR A 275 -32.85 12.67 43.00
CA THR A 275 -34.18 12.31 43.55
C THR A 275 -34.74 11.01 42.98
N LYS A 276 -34.20 10.52 41.85
CA LYS A 276 -34.57 9.21 41.30
C LYS A 276 -34.02 8.08 42.19
N PRO A 277 -34.70 6.92 42.24
CA PRO A 277 -34.20 5.79 43.00
C PRO A 277 -32.86 5.33 42.47
N VAL A 278 -31.88 5.24 43.38
CA VAL A 278 -30.54 4.74 43.11
C VAL A 278 -30.42 3.34 43.68
N VAL A 279 -30.01 2.39 42.85
CA VAL A 279 -29.54 1.05 43.25
C VAL A 279 -28.01 1.08 43.12
N ALA A 280 -27.28 0.66 44.16
CA ALA A 280 -25.83 0.70 44.11
C ALA A 280 -25.17 -0.47 44.82
N TRP A 281 -24.02 -0.88 44.30
CA TRP A 281 -23.14 -1.85 44.94
C TRP A 281 -21.69 -1.53 44.64
N ALA A 282 -20.84 -1.51 45.66
CA ALA A 282 -19.39 -1.43 45.52
C ALA A 282 -18.77 -2.83 45.64
N ILE A 283 -18.09 -3.29 44.58
CA ILE A 283 -17.38 -4.58 44.56
C ILE A 283 -16.02 -4.48 45.28
N GLY A 284 -15.43 -5.62 45.66
CA GLY A 284 -14.15 -5.68 46.38
C GLY A 284 -14.28 -5.81 47.90
N THR A 285 -15.42 -6.34 48.39
CA THR A 285 -15.64 -6.61 49.82
C THR A 285 -14.67 -7.63 50.41
N CYS A 286 -14.09 -8.50 49.58
CA CYS A 286 -13.05 -9.44 50.01
C CYS A 286 -11.75 -8.76 50.47
N ALA A 287 -11.50 -7.50 50.06
CA ALA A 287 -10.30 -6.77 50.46
C ALA A 287 -10.14 -6.68 51.99
N SER A 288 -11.26 -6.55 52.73
CA SER A 288 -11.25 -6.52 54.20
C SER A 288 -11.02 -7.89 54.84
N MET A 289 -11.06 -8.98 54.07
CA MET A 289 -10.78 -10.33 54.55
C MET A 289 -9.29 -10.69 54.44
N PHE A 290 -8.51 -9.93 53.67
CA PHE A 290 -7.08 -10.14 53.53
C PHE A 290 -6.30 -9.47 54.66
N LYS A 291 -5.17 -10.09 55.05
CA LYS A 291 -4.28 -9.54 56.09
C LYS A 291 -3.33 -8.46 55.57
N THR A 292 -3.14 -8.40 54.26
CA THR A 292 -2.23 -7.47 53.57
C THR A 292 -3.00 -6.67 52.54
N GLU A 293 -2.52 -5.47 52.24
CA GLU A 293 -3.06 -4.66 51.14
C GLU A 293 -2.87 -5.39 49.81
N VAL A 294 -3.94 -5.45 49.00
CA VAL A 294 -3.95 -6.08 47.69
C VAL A 294 -4.36 -5.06 46.65
N GLN A 295 -3.49 -4.82 45.68
CA GLN A 295 -3.84 -4.11 44.44
C GLN A 295 -4.62 -5.07 43.54
N PHE A 296 -5.86 -4.74 43.20
CA PHE A 296 -6.65 -5.49 42.22
C PHE A 296 -6.30 -5.07 40.79
N GLY A 297 -6.88 -5.77 39.80
CA GLY A 297 -6.51 -5.63 38.38
C GLY A 297 -6.61 -4.20 37.84
N HIS A 298 -7.68 -3.47 38.16
CA HIS A 298 -7.79 -2.06 37.77
C HIS A 298 -6.80 -1.19 38.55
N ALA A 299 -6.16 -0.24 37.86
CA ALA A 299 -5.17 0.65 38.47
C ALA A 299 -5.71 1.43 39.69
N GLY A 300 -6.99 1.84 39.67
CA GLY A 300 -7.63 2.54 40.77
C GLY A 300 -8.16 1.66 41.91
N ALA A 301 -8.06 0.33 41.80
CA ALA A 301 -8.66 -0.62 42.74
C ALA A 301 -7.68 -1.01 43.87
N SER A 302 -7.33 -0.02 44.68
CA SER A 302 -6.55 -0.19 45.91
C SER A 302 -7.07 0.79 46.97
N ALA A 303 -7.29 0.28 48.19
CA ALA A 303 -7.77 1.07 49.31
C ALA A 303 -6.61 1.42 50.23
N ASN A 304 -6.32 2.73 50.36
CA ASN A 304 -5.28 3.24 51.27
C ASN A 304 -5.85 3.67 52.63
N SER A 305 -7.17 3.57 52.82
CA SER A 305 -7.88 3.96 54.02
C SER A 305 -9.21 3.21 54.15
N ASP A 306 -9.77 3.16 55.37
CA ASP A 306 -11.06 2.49 55.64
C ASP A 306 -12.21 3.07 54.81
N LEU A 307 -12.15 4.36 54.50
CA LEU A 307 -13.13 5.06 53.65
C LEU A 307 -13.13 4.51 52.21
N GLU A 308 -11.98 4.04 51.72
CA GLU A 308 -11.84 3.52 50.37
C GLU A 308 -12.29 2.04 50.25
N THR A 309 -12.58 1.38 51.38
CA THR A 309 -13.04 -0.02 51.37
C THR A 309 -14.47 -0.15 50.85
N ALA A 310 -14.74 -1.19 50.07
CA ALA A 310 -16.06 -1.46 49.52
C ALA A 310 -17.14 -1.66 50.61
N VAL A 311 -16.76 -2.29 51.73
CA VAL A 311 -17.66 -2.53 52.87
C VAL A 311 -18.16 -1.21 53.47
N THR A 312 -17.25 -0.27 53.75
CA THR A 312 -17.61 1.05 54.29
C THR A 312 -18.45 1.84 53.28
N LYS A 313 -18.08 1.84 52.00
CA LYS A 313 -18.87 2.48 50.93
C LYS A 313 -20.30 1.95 50.87
N ASN A 314 -20.48 0.62 50.87
CA ASN A 314 -21.80 0.00 50.84
C ASN A 314 -22.65 0.36 52.06
N LYS A 315 -22.04 0.37 53.26
CA LYS A 315 -22.71 0.82 54.49
C LYS A 315 -23.16 2.29 54.38
N SER A 316 -22.26 3.19 53.97
CA SER A 316 -22.56 4.61 53.84
C SER A 316 -23.59 4.92 52.75
N MET A 317 -23.59 4.17 51.64
CA MET A 317 -24.62 4.27 50.60
C MET A 317 -26.00 3.87 51.16
N ARG A 318 -26.07 2.77 51.92
CA ARG A 318 -27.32 2.30 52.55
C ARG A 318 -27.88 3.32 53.54
N GLU A 319 -27.03 3.90 54.39
CA GLU A 319 -27.41 4.94 55.35
C GLU A 319 -27.89 6.24 54.67
N ALA A 320 -27.48 6.49 53.43
CA ALA A 320 -27.92 7.62 52.62
C ALA A 320 -29.28 7.42 51.95
N GLY A 321 -29.91 6.25 52.08
CA GLY A 321 -31.18 5.91 51.43
C GLY A 321 -31.04 5.30 50.03
N ILE A 322 -29.82 4.93 49.62
CA ILE A 322 -29.59 4.20 48.37
C ILE A 322 -29.97 2.72 48.58
N HIS A 323 -30.56 2.08 47.56
CA HIS A 323 -30.89 0.66 47.59
C HIS A 323 -29.61 -0.17 47.38
N VAL A 324 -29.07 -0.73 48.47
CA VAL A 324 -27.82 -1.51 48.45
C VAL A 324 -28.11 -2.97 48.85
N PRO A 325 -27.86 -3.96 47.96
CA PRO A 325 -28.03 -5.38 48.27
C PRO A 325 -27.02 -5.85 49.33
N ASP A 326 -27.20 -7.06 49.86
CA ASP A 326 -26.25 -7.64 50.83
C ASP A 326 -25.02 -8.22 50.14
N THR A 327 -25.22 -8.82 48.97
CA THR A 327 -24.15 -9.30 48.07
C THR A 327 -24.39 -8.84 46.63
N PHE A 328 -23.41 -9.05 45.74
CA PHE A 328 -23.62 -8.81 44.31
C PHE A 328 -24.68 -9.73 43.71
N GLU A 329 -24.84 -10.95 44.24
CA GLU A 329 -25.81 -11.94 43.75
C GLU A 329 -27.26 -11.50 43.99
N ASP A 330 -27.49 -10.68 45.02
CA ASP A 330 -28.82 -10.14 45.36
C ASP A 330 -29.17 -8.85 44.58
N LEU A 331 -28.23 -8.31 43.79
CA LEU A 331 -28.44 -7.10 42.98
C LEU A 331 -29.64 -7.23 42.00
N PRO A 332 -29.85 -8.36 41.29
CA PRO A 332 -31.00 -8.55 40.41
C PRO A 332 -32.34 -8.42 41.15
N ASP A 333 -32.43 -8.97 42.36
CA ASP A 333 -33.68 -8.99 43.14
C ASP A 333 -34.03 -7.59 43.67
N VAL A 334 -33.04 -6.87 44.19
CA VAL A 334 -33.23 -5.47 44.63
C VAL A 334 -33.63 -4.58 43.46
N LEU A 335 -32.98 -4.73 42.30
CA LEU A 335 -33.31 -3.97 41.09
C LEU A 335 -34.73 -4.27 40.60
N SER A 336 -35.11 -5.55 40.55
CA SER A 336 -36.46 -5.99 40.19
C SER A 336 -37.52 -5.40 41.13
N ALA A 337 -37.29 -5.43 42.44
CA ALA A 337 -38.22 -4.87 43.42
C ALA A 337 -38.45 -3.36 43.23
N VAL A 338 -37.38 -2.59 42.99
CA VAL A 338 -37.47 -1.14 42.70
C VAL A 338 -38.23 -0.89 41.40
N TYR A 339 -37.93 -1.67 40.35
CA TYR A 339 -38.60 -1.57 39.06
C TYR A 339 -40.11 -1.86 39.16
N GLN A 340 -40.50 -2.98 39.78
CA GLN A 340 -41.90 -3.34 39.95
C GLN A 340 -42.68 -2.31 40.77
N LYS A 341 -42.05 -1.68 41.77
CA LYS A 341 -42.65 -0.57 42.52
C LYS A 341 -42.98 0.62 41.61
N LEU A 342 -42.04 1.03 40.75
CA LEU A 342 -42.26 2.13 39.81
C LEU A 342 -43.27 1.81 38.70
N VAL A 343 -43.37 0.54 38.28
CA VAL A 343 -44.42 0.09 37.36
C VAL A 343 -45.80 0.17 38.02
N LYS A 344 -45.95 -0.32 39.26
CA LYS A 344 -47.21 -0.22 40.02
C LYS A 344 -47.64 1.23 40.27
N GLN A 345 -46.68 2.14 40.46
CA GLN A 345 -46.92 3.57 40.60
C GLN A 345 -47.25 4.29 39.27
N GLY A 346 -47.11 3.59 38.13
CA GLY A 346 -47.34 4.16 36.80
C GLY A 346 -46.23 5.08 36.30
N THR A 347 -45.10 5.19 37.02
CA THR A 347 -43.92 5.97 36.61
C THR A 347 -43.21 5.33 35.42
N ILE A 348 -43.14 4.00 35.39
CA ILE A 348 -42.66 3.22 34.25
C ILE A 348 -43.86 2.57 33.57
N LYS A 349 -43.97 2.75 32.26
CA LYS A 349 -44.96 2.10 31.40
C LYS A 349 -44.23 1.23 30.38
N PRO A 350 -44.08 -0.08 30.64
CA PRO A 350 -43.36 -0.98 29.75
C PRO A 350 -43.92 -0.94 28.33
N GLN A 351 -43.04 -0.88 27.34
CA GLN A 351 -43.43 -0.84 25.92
C GLN A 351 -43.45 -2.26 25.34
N PRO A 352 -44.27 -2.52 24.31
CA PRO A 352 -44.24 -3.80 23.60
C PRO A 352 -42.88 -4.02 22.93
N GLU A 353 -42.39 -5.27 22.97
CA GLU A 353 -41.10 -5.63 22.39
C GLU A 353 -41.13 -5.50 20.86
N PRO A 354 -40.23 -4.72 20.24
CA PRO A 354 -40.22 -4.54 18.80
C PRO A 354 -39.62 -5.75 18.08
N VAL A 355 -40.01 -5.94 16.81
CA VAL A 355 -39.42 -6.99 15.96
C VAL A 355 -37.95 -6.69 15.70
N VAL A 356 -37.10 -7.68 16.02
CA VAL A 356 -35.66 -7.65 15.81
C VAL A 356 -35.33 -7.85 14.32
N PRO A 357 -34.61 -6.91 13.68
CA PRO A 357 -34.07 -7.13 12.34
C PRO A 357 -33.13 -8.35 12.33
N LYS A 358 -33.28 -9.22 11.32
CA LYS A 358 -32.39 -10.36 11.13
C LYS A 358 -31.14 -9.92 10.38
N ILE A 359 -29.98 -10.10 10.98
CA ILE A 359 -28.67 -9.93 10.34
C ILE A 359 -28.14 -11.33 10.01
N PRO A 360 -27.64 -11.59 8.79
CA PRO A 360 -27.03 -12.87 8.46
C PRO A 360 -25.84 -13.18 9.35
N LEU A 361 -25.58 -14.47 9.56
CA LEU A 361 -24.37 -14.93 10.24
C LEU A 361 -23.15 -14.67 9.36
N ASP A 362 -22.06 -14.18 9.96
CA ASP A 362 -20.78 -14.05 9.26
C ASP A 362 -20.31 -15.40 8.73
N TYR A 363 -19.81 -15.42 7.50
CA TYR A 363 -19.31 -16.64 6.85
C TYR A 363 -18.23 -17.35 7.69
N SER A 364 -17.29 -16.59 8.27
CA SER A 364 -16.24 -17.16 9.11
C SER A 364 -16.80 -17.87 10.34
N TRP A 365 -17.82 -17.29 10.97
CA TRP A 365 -18.45 -17.85 12.15
C TRP A 365 -19.30 -19.08 11.81
N ALA A 366 -20.05 -19.02 10.70
CA ALA A 366 -20.79 -20.18 10.19
C ALA A 366 -19.88 -21.36 9.83
N GLN A 367 -18.69 -21.08 9.27
CA GLN A 367 -17.69 -22.09 8.95
C GLN A 367 -17.06 -22.69 10.21
N GLU A 368 -16.74 -21.87 11.21
CA GLU A 368 -16.17 -22.32 12.48
C GLU A 368 -17.13 -23.21 13.27
N LEU A 369 -18.43 -22.89 13.26
CA LEU A 369 -19.49 -23.71 13.84
C LEU A 369 -19.85 -24.95 13.00
N GLY A 370 -19.26 -25.12 11.81
CA GLY A 370 -19.57 -26.24 10.92
C GLY A 370 -20.97 -26.20 10.29
N LEU A 371 -21.64 -25.05 10.30
CA LEU A 371 -22.98 -24.88 9.73
C LEU A 371 -22.97 -24.87 8.19
N ILE A 372 -21.83 -24.52 7.60
CA ILE A 372 -21.62 -24.45 6.16
C ILE A 372 -20.31 -25.12 5.76
N ARG A 373 -20.23 -25.57 4.50
CA ARG A 373 -19.01 -26.04 3.87
C ARG A 373 -18.77 -25.28 2.57
N LYS A 374 -17.53 -24.87 2.33
CA LYS A 374 -17.08 -24.29 1.06
C LYS A 374 -15.97 -25.15 0.47
N PRO A 375 -16.13 -25.66 -0.76
CA PRO A 375 -15.08 -26.44 -1.39
C PRO A 375 -13.83 -25.56 -1.61
N ALA A 376 -12.65 -26.14 -1.37
CA ALA A 376 -11.39 -25.47 -1.66
C ALA A 376 -11.21 -25.31 -3.17
N ALA A 377 -10.86 -24.09 -3.61
CA ALA A 377 -10.65 -23.81 -5.03
C ALA A 377 -9.27 -24.26 -5.53
N PHE A 378 -8.32 -24.46 -4.60
CA PHE A 378 -6.92 -24.77 -4.91
C PHE A 378 -6.42 -25.89 -4.00
N ILE A 379 -5.51 -26.69 -4.55
CA ILE A 379 -4.78 -27.73 -3.83
C ILE A 379 -3.29 -27.41 -3.98
N SER A 380 -2.59 -27.28 -2.86
CA SER A 380 -1.12 -27.18 -2.81
C SER A 380 -0.59 -28.34 -1.98
N THR A 381 0.44 -29.02 -2.47
CA THR A 381 1.03 -30.20 -1.80
C THR A 381 2.53 -30.07 -1.55
N ILE A 382 3.12 -28.90 -1.84
CA ILE A 382 4.58 -28.70 -1.78
C ILE A 382 5.02 -27.95 -0.52
N SER A 383 4.15 -27.12 0.06
CA SER A 383 4.44 -26.36 1.28
C SER A 383 3.18 -26.02 2.07
N ASP A 384 3.32 -25.85 3.38
CA ASP A 384 2.26 -25.37 4.27
C ASP A 384 2.84 -24.37 5.28
N ASP A 385 2.30 -23.15 5.28
CA ASP A 385 2.72 -22.02 6.12
C ASP A 385 1.69 -21.65 7.20
N ARG A 386 0.58 -22.38 7.28
CA ARG A 386 -0.52 -22.08 8.21
C ARG A 386 -0.26 -22.56 9.64
N GLY A 387 0.68 -23.49 9.80
CA GLY A 387 1.06 -24.07 11.08
C GLY A 387 1.94 -23.14 11.93
N GLN A 388 2.47 -23.69 13.03
CA GLN A 388 3.48 -22.99 13.84
C GLN A 388 4.81 -22.80 13.11
N GLU A 389 5.07 -23.67 12.14
CA GLU A 389 6.31 -23.71 11.38
C GLU A 389 6.02 -23.99 9.90
N LEU A 390 6.85 -23.44 9.01
CA LEU A 390 6.81 -23.70 7.58
C LEU A 390 7.21 -25.16 7.29
N LEU A 391 6.39 -25.85 6.51
CA LEU A 391 6.66 -27.20 6.05
C LEU A 391 7.03 -27.21 4.56
N TYR A 392 8.07 -27.96 4.18
CA TYR A 392 8.39 -28.33 2.79
C TYR A 392 8.13 -29.81 2.57
N ALA A 393 7.09 -30.12 1.79
CA ALA A 393 6.60 -31.50 1.57
C ALA A 393 6.43 -32.30 2.88
N GLY A 394 5.95 -31.64 3.93
CA GLY A 394 5.76 -32.23 5.26
C GLY A 394 6.96 -32.20 6.19
N MET A 395 8.16 -31.83 5.71
CA MET A 395 9.34 -31.64 6.56
C MET A 395 9.35 -30.21 7.14
N PRO A 396 9.45 -30.03 8.47
CA PRO A 396 9.61 -28.72 9.08
C PRO A 396 10.89 -28.02 8.64
N ILE A 397 10.83 -26.70 8.48
CA ILE A 397 12.00 -25.91 8.06
C ILE A 397 13.17 -26.03 9.04
N SER A 398 12.92 -26.22 10.33
CA SER A 398 13.95 -26.51 11.34
C SER A 398 14.70 -27.82 11.05
N ASP A 399 14.01 -28.89 10.69
CA ASP A 399 14.61 -30.17 10.33
C ASP A 399 15.40 -30.09 9.02
N VAL A 400 14.93 -29.29 8.04
CA VAL A 400 15.68 -28.99 6.81
C VAL A 400 17.08 -28.46 7.12
N PHE A 401 17.19 -27.50 8.04
CA PHE A 401 18.50 -26.94 8.44
C PHE A 401 19.27 -27.85 9.39
N LYS A 402 18.59 -28.52 10.33
CA LYS A 402 19.22 -29.44 11.29
C LYS A 402 19.91 -30.61 10.60
N GLU A 403 19.34 -31.08 9.50
CA GLU A 403 19.86 -32.23 8.74
C GLU A 403 20.76 -31.83 7.57
N ASP A 404 21.09 -30.54 7.43
CA ASP A 404 22.00 -29.98 6.40
C ASP A 404 21.71 -30.49 4.97
N ILE A 405 20.42 -30.53 4.60
CA ILE A 405 20.02 -31.14 3.31
C ILE A 405 20.41 -30.30 2.08
N GLY A 406 20.83 -29.04 2.30
CA GLY A 406 21.29 -28.13 1.25
C GLY A 406 20.20 -27.65 0.28
N ILE A 407 20.61 -26.84 -0.70
CA ILE A 407 19.68 -26.30 -1.72
C ILE A 407 19.15 -27.44 -2.60
N GLY A 408 19.99 -28.42 -2.93
CA GLY A 408 19.58 -29.60 -3.67
C GLY A 408 18.50 -30.42 -2.94
N GLY A 409 18.62 -30.55 -1.62
CA GLY A 409 17.60 -31.22 -0.79
C GLY A 409 16.29 -30.44 -0.69
N VAL A 410 16.35 -29.12 -0.56
CA VAL A 410 15.14 -28.27 -0.59
C VAL A 410 14.43 -28.35 -1.93
N MET A 411 15.17 -28.30 -3.05
CA MET A 411 14.62 -28.53 -4.39
C MET A 411 13.95 -29.89 -4.49
N SER A 412 14.59 -30.93 -3.92
CA SER A 412 14.03 -32.26 -3.89
C SER A 412 12.67 -32.32 -3.20
N LEU A 413 12.54 -31.67 -2.04
CA LEU A 413 11.28 -31.61 -1.31
C LEU A 413 10.21 -30.83 -2.09
N LEU A 414 10.57 -29.66 -2.64
CA LEU A 414 9.58 -28.79 -3.29
C LEU A 414 9.14 -29.29 -4.67
N TRP A 415 10.07 -29.80 -5.48
CA TRP A 415 9.78 -30.18 -6.87
C TRP A 415 9.30 -31.62 -6.98
N PHE A 416 9.87 -32.51 -6.17
CA PHE A 416 9.58 -33.94 -6.26
C PHE A 416 8.74 -34.46 -5.09
N ARG A 417 8.58 -33.68 -4.01
CA ARG A 417 7.94 -34.14 -2.75
C ARG A 417 8.60 -35.40 -2.19
N ARG A 418 9.91 -35.55 -2.43
CA ARG A 418 10.72 -36.66 -1.96
C ARG A 418 11.97 -36.10 -1.31
N ARG A 419 12.54 -36.87 -0.39
CA ARG A 419 13.89 -36.63 0.11
C ARG A 419 14.86 -37.49 -0.72
N LEU A 420 15.50 -36.87 -1.71
CA LEU A 420 16.48 -37.54 -2.53
C LEU A 420 17.75 -37.90 -1.74
N PRO A 421 18.48 -38.96 -2.15
CA PRO A 421 19.78 -39.29 -1.59
C PRO A 421 20.77 -38.12 -1.68
N ALA A 422 21.73 -38.06 -0.76
CA ALA A 422 22.70 -36.96 -0.70
C ALA A 422 23.48 -36.74 -2.01
N TYR A 423 23.85 -37.82 -2.72
CA TYR A 423 24.53 -37.72 -4.01
C TYR A 423 23.63 -37.08 -5.10
N ALA A 424 22.32 -37.32 -5.04
CA ALA A 424 21.36 -36.75 -5.96
C ALA A 424 21.15 -35.27 -5.67
N SER A 425 20.97 -34.89 -4.40
CA SER A 425 20.93 -33.48 -3.99
C SER A 425 22.19 -32.73 -4.40
N LYS A 426 23.37 -33.35 -4.23
CA LYS A 426 24.64 -32.74 -4.61
C LYS A 426 24.81 -32.62 -6.12
N PHE A 427 24.32 -33.58 -6.90
CA PHE A 427 24.24 -33.49 -8.34
C PHE A 427 23.37 -32.30 -8.79
N LEU A 428 22.19 -32.09 -8.18
CA LEU A 428 21.34 -30.94 -8.48
C LEU A 428 22.06 -29.60 -8.23
N GLU A 429 22.76 -29.47 -7.10
CA GLU A 429 23.59 -28.29 -6.83
C GLU A 429 24.69 -28.11 -7.87
N MET A 430 25.35 -29.20 -8.28
CA MET A 430 26.37 -29.17 -9.31
C MET A 430 25.82 -28.67 -10.65
N VAL A 431 24.62 -29.12 -11.04
CA VAL A 431 23.93 -28.62 -12.23
C VAL A 431 23.67 -27.12 -12.14
N LEU A 432 23.21 -26.60 -10.99
CA LEU A 432 23.01 -25.17 -10.80
C LEU A 432 24.31 -24.38 -10.95
N MET A 433 25.42 -24.88 -10.39
CA MET A 433 26.73 -24.23 -10.49
C MET A 433 27.25 -24.20 -11.93
N LEU A 434 27.06 -25.29 -12.69
CA LEU A 434 27.53 -25.39 -14.08
C LEU A 434 26.70 -24.57 -15.07
N THR A 435 25.43 -24.36 -14.76
CA THR A 435 24.48 -23.61 -15.61
C THR A 435 24.32 -22.14 -15.20
N ALA A 436 24.99 -21.73 -14.12
CA ALA A 436 24.86 -20.41 -13.49
C ALA A 436 25.02 -19.27 -14.49
N ASP A 437 26.07 -19.28 -15.30
CA ASP A 437 26.29 -18.30 -16.35
C ASP A 437 27.12 -18.84 -17.52
N HIS A 438 27.03 -18.19 -18.68
CA HIS A 438 27.86 -18.48 -19.87
C HIS A 438 28.31 -17.19 -20.58
N GLY A 439 28.41 -16.08 -19.84
CA GLY A 439 28.84 -14.79 -20.34
C GLY A 439 27.73 -13.95 -21.00
N PRO A 440 28.04 -12.68 -21.32
CA PRO A 440 27.02 -11.67 -21.66
C PRO A 440 26.45 -11.79 -23.09
N ALA A 441 27.04 -12.64 -23.93
CA ALA A 441 26.72 -12.72 -25.36
C ALA A 441 25.53 -13.65 -25.68
N VAL A 442 25.10 -14.46 -24.70
CA VAL A 442 23.92 -15.32 -24.90
C VAL A 442 22.63 -14.52 -24.82
N SER A 443 21.58 -14.98 -25.51
CA SER A 443 20.30 -14.26 -25.64
C SER A 443 19.73 -13.78 -24.30
N GLY A 444 19.71 -14.64 -23.28
CA GLY A 444 19.19 -14.25 -21.96
C GLY A 444 20.01 -13.17 -21.28
N ALA A 445 21.33 -13.29 -21.26
CA ALA A 445 22.23 -12.32 -20.64
C ALA A 445 22.18 -10.97 -21.37
N MET A 446 22.18 -10.99 -22.70
CA MET A 446 22.07 -9.79 -23.52
C MET A 446 20.75 -9.05 -23.26
N ASN A 447 19.61 -9.76 -23.20
CA ASN A 447 18.31 -9.15 -22.89
C ASN A 447 18.27 -8.56 -21.48
N THR A 448 18.81 -9.25 -20.48
CA THR A 448 18.93 -8.72 -19.11
C THR A 448 19.78 -7.45 -19.09
N ILE A 449 20.94 -7.46 -19.75
CA ILE A 449 21.83 -6.30 -19.84
C ILE A 449 21.14 -5.10 -20.50
N ILE A 450 20.51 -5.30 -21.66
CA ILE A 450 19.81 -4.23 -22.40
C ILE A 450 18.68 -3.65 -21.54
N THR A 451 17.90 -4.51 -20.89
CA THR A 451 16.77 -4.09 -20.03
C THR A 451 17.26 -3.34 -18.80
N THR A 452 18.38 -3.76 -18.22
CA THR A 452 19.03 -3.07 -17.10
C THR A 452 19.52 -1.68 -17.50
N ARG A 453 20.18 -1.59 -18.67
CA ARG A 453 20.63 -0.33 -19.28
C ARG A 453 19.49 0.61 -19.64
N ALA A 454 18.29 0.08 -19.87
CA ALA A 454 17.07 0.86 -20.03
C ALA A 454 16.49 1.41 -18.71
N GLY A 455 17.20 1.24 -17.58
CA GLY A 455 16.81 1.81 -16.28
C GLY A 455 15.80 0.96 -15.51
N LYS A 456 15.50 -0.26 -15.95
CA LYS A 456 14.55 -1.15 -15.27
C LYS A 456 15.11 -1.70 -13.95
N ASP A 457 14.20 -2.21 -13.12
CA ASP A 457 14.47 -2.91 -11.87
C ASP A 457 14.95 -4.36 -12.11
N LEU A 458 15.44 -5.01 -11.04
CA LEU A 458 16.02 -6.34 -11.08
C LEU A 458 15.05 -7.38 -11.64
N ILE A 459 13.79 -7.35 -11.20
CA ILE A 459 12.80 -8.35 -11.59
C ILE A 459 12.45 -8.19 -13.07
N SER A 460 12.16 -6.97 -13.51
CA SER A 460 11.91 -6.68 -14.93
C SER A 460 13.07 -7.14 -15.82
N ALA A 461 14.31 -6.86 -15.43
CA ALA A 461 15.49 -7.22 -16.21
C ALA A 461 15.74 -8.74 -16.23
N LEU A 462 15.63 -9.40 -15.08
CA LEU A 462 15.74 -10.85 -14.97
C LEU A 462 14.70 -11.56 -15.84
N VAL A 463 13.43 -11.19 -15.73
CA VAL A 463 12.34 -11.78 -16.50
C VAL A 463 12.54 -11.57 -18.01
N SER A 464 13.01 -10.38 -18.43
CA SER A 464 13.33 -10.12 -19.85
C SER A 464 14.38 -11.08 -20.41
N GLY A 465 15.39 -11.45 -19.61
CA GLY A 465 16.36 -12.47 -19.98
C GLY A 465 15.79 -13.89 -19.94
N LEU A 466 15.03 -14.23 -18.89
CA LEU A 466 14.43 -15.56 -18.74
C LEU A 466 13.42 -15.89 -19.84
N LEU A 467 12.67 -14.91 -20.36
CA LEU A 467 11.75 -15.08 -21.47
C LEU A 467 12.42 -15.47 -22.80
N THR A 468 13.76 -15.42 -22.88
CA THR A 468 14.50 -15.96 -24.03
C THR A 468 14.76 -17.46 -23.92
N ILE A 469 14.59 -18.05 -22.73
CA ILE A 469 14.82 -19.47 -22.50
C ILE A 469 13.66 -20.26 -23.12
N GLY A 470 14.01 -21.21 -23.98
CA GLY A 470 13.08 -22.01 -24.77
C GLY A 470 13.82 -22.91 -25.76
N SER A 471 13.16 -23.29 -26.86
CA SER A 471 13.67 -24.31 -27.79
C SER A 471 15.05 -24.02 -28.41
N ARG A 472 15.45 -22.75 -28.53
CA ARG A 472 16.74 -22.35 -29.13
C ARG A 472 17.80 -21.96 -28.10
N PHE A 473 17.42 -21.56 -26.90
CA PHE A 473 18.32 -21.14 -25.82
C PHE A 473 17.89 -21.83 -24.52
N GLY A 474 18.71 -22.76 -24.02
CA GLY A 474 18.41 -23.55 -22.82
C GLY A 474 17.62 -24.85 -23.07
N GLY A 475 16.83 -24.95 -24.14
CA GLY A 475 16.05 -26.15 -24.47
C GLY A 475 16.85 -27.36 -24.97
N ALA A 476 18.18 -27.26 -25.04
CA ALA A 476 19.04 -28.37 -25.47
C ALA A 476 19.08 -29.52 -24.45
N LEU A 477 18.86 -29.23 -23.15
CA LEU A 477 18.83 -30.26 -22.11
C LEU A 477 17.64 -31.19 -22.31
N ASP A 478 16.45 -30.63 -22.46
CA ASP A 478 15.20 -31.38 -22.61
C ASP A 478 15.20 -32.20 -23.92
N GLY A 479 15.60 -31.57 -25.03
CA GLY A 479 15.71 -32.26 -26.32
C GLY A 479 16.77 -33.37 -26.35
N ALA A 480 17.86 -33.22 -25.58
CA ALA A 480 18.84 -34.30 -25.44
C ALA A 480 18.29 -35.44 -24.59
N ALA A 481 17.67 -35.13 -23.44
CA ALA A 481 17.05 -36.14 -22.60
C ALA A 481 16.01 -36.96 -23.38
N GLU A 482 15.13 -36.30 -24.14
CA GLU A 482 14.10 -36.97 -24.93
C GLU A 482 14.72 -37.89 -26.00
N GLU A 483 15.64 -37.40 -26.84
CA GLU A 483 16.16 -38.19 -27.97
C GLU A 483 17.07 -39.35 -27.53
N PHE A 484 17.95 -39.14 -26.54
CA PHE A 484 18.78 -40.22 -26.02
C PHE A 484 17.94 -41.29 -25.34
N THR A 485 16.94 -40.89 -24.55
CA THR A 485 16.02 -41.83 -23.88
C THR A 485 15.20 -42.61 -24.91
N ARG A 486 14.62 -41.93 -25.90
CA ARG A 486 13.85 -42.55 -27.00
C ARG A 486 14.68 -43.61 -27.75
N ALA A 487 15.95 -43.33 -28.03
CA ALA A 487 16.83 -44.24 -28.73
C ALA A 487 17.24 -45.44 -27.87
N PHE A 488 17.57 -45.18 -26.60
CA PHE A 488 17.96 -46.19 -25.63
C PHE A 488 16.82 -47.17 -25.32
N ASP A 489 15.62 -46.66 -25.05
CA ASP A 489 14.45 -47.48 -24.69
C ASP A 489 13.94 -48.32 -25.87
N ARG A 490 14.16 -47.86 -27.11
CA ARG A 490 13.89 -48.64 -28.33
C ARG A 490 14.94 -49.73 -28.61
N GLY A 491 16.02 -49.78 -27.83
CA GLY A 491 17.11 -50.73 -28.02
C GLY A 491 17.95 -50.47 -29.28
N LEU A 492 17.98 -49.24 -29.79
CA LEU A 492 18.81 -48.89 -30.96
C LEU A 492 20.28 -48.92 -30.56
N SER A 493 21.15 -49.50 -31.39
CA SER A 493 22.59 -49.36 -31.18
C SER A 493 23.02 -47.90 -31.33
N PRO A 494 24.12 -47.44 -30.68
CA PRO A 494 24.63 -46.08 -30.86
C PRO A 494 24.86 -45.70 -32.33
N ARG A 495 25.24 -46.68 -33.16
CA ARG A 495 25.43 -46.49 -34.60
C ARG A 495 24.10 -46.28 -35.33
N ASP A 496 23.09 -47.11 -35.02
CA ASP A 496 21.76 -47.03 -35.63
C ASP A 496 21.06 -45.72 -35.26
N PHE A 497 21.21 -45.26 -34.02
CA PHE A 497 20.69 -43.96 -33.59
C PHE A 497 21.29 -42.80 -34.40
N VAL A 498 22.61 -42.76 -34.54
CA VAL A 498 23.30 -41.73 -35.31
C VAL A 498 22.88 -41.75 -36.79
N ASP A 499 22.74 -42.93 -37.37
CA ASP A 499 22.36 -43.08 -38.78
C ASP A 499 20.86 -42.77 -39.00
N THR A 500 19.99 -43.02 -38.00
CA THR A 500 18.58 -42.63 -38.02
C THR A 500 18.43 -41.11 -38.00
N MET A 501 19.10 -40.42 -37.07
CA MET A 501 19.07 -38.95 -36.99
C MET A 501 19.58 -38.29 -38.28
N ARG A 502 20.62 -38.88 -38.88
CA ARG A 502 21.13 -38.45 -40.18
C ARG A 502 20.09 -38.63 -41.30
N LYS A 503 19.39 -39.77 -41.36
CA LYS A 503 18.34 -40.02 -42.36
C LYS A 503 17.17 -39.04 -42.22
N GLU A 504 16.82 -38.67 -41.00
CA GLU A 504 15.79 -37.67 -40.70
C GLU A 504 16.27 -36.21 -40.91
N ASN A 505 17.53 -36.00 -41.30
CA ASN A 505 18.15 -34.69 -41.44
C ASN A 505 18.10 -33.85 -40.16
N LYS A 506 18.24 -34.51 -38.99
CA LYS A 506 18.29 -33.88 -37.67
C LYS A 506 19.68 -34.00 -37.06
N LEU A 507 20.14 -32.94 -36.41
CA LEU A 507 21.32 -32.99 -35.54
C LEU A 507 20.93 -33.61 -34.20
N ILE A 508 21.85 -34.35 -33.59
CA ILE A 508 21.64 -34.96 -32.27
C ILE A 508 21.76 -33.84 -31.21
N PRO A 509 20.69 -33.52 -30.46
CA PRO A 509 20.77 -32.54 -29.37
C PRO A 509 21.77 -33.02 -28.32
N GLY A 510 22.57 -32.10 -27.77
CA GLY A 510 23.60 -32.45 -26.79
C GLY A 510 24.93 -32.94 -27.39
N ILE A 511 25.04 -33.10 -28.71
CA ILE A 511 26.30 -33.43 -29.39
C ILE A 511 26.83 -32.22 -30.19
N GLY A 512 28.11 -31.93 -29.99
CA GLY A 512 28.84 -30.92 -30.74
C GLY A 512 29.25 -29.71 -29.91
N HIS A 513 30.45 -29.21 -30.21
CA HIS A 513 31.00 -28.01 -29.59
C HIS A 513 31.72 -27.13 -30.63
N ARG A 514 31.73 -25.80 -30.42
CA ARG A 514 32.40 -24.84 -31.32
C ARG A 514 33.92 -24.92 -31.29
N ILE A 515 34.52 -24.98 -30.10
CA ILE A 515 35.98 -24.94 -29.86
C ILE A 515 36.53 -26.29 -29.34
N LYS A 516 35.91 -26.86 -28.31
CA LYS A 516 36.30 -28.12 -27.68
C LYS A 516 36.19 -29.33 -28.61
N SER A 517 37.03 -30.32 -28.36
CA SER A 517 37.18 -31.53 -29.17
C SER A 517 37.67 -32.69 -28.31
N ARG A 518 37.81 -33.89 -28.89
CA ARG A 518 38.34 -35.06 -28.18
C ARG A 518 39.73 -34.83 -27.56
N ALA A 519 40.59 -34.04 -28.20
CA ALA A 519 41.93 -33.71 -27.69
C ALA A 519 41.94 -32.53 -26.70
N ASN A 520 40.85 -31.74 -26.65
CA ASN A 520 40.67 -30.60 -25.75
C ASN A 520 39.25 -30.67 -25.16
N PRO A 521 39.02 -31.51 -24.14
CA PRO A 521 37.69 -31.76 -23.61
C PRO A 521 37.08 -30.53 -22.91
N ASP A 522 35.75 -30.51 -22.81
CA ASP A 522 35.04 -29.55 -21.95
C ASP A 522 35.13 -30.02 -20.49
N LEU A 523 35.90 -29.30 -19.66
CA LEU A 523 36.10 -29.65 -18.26
C LEU A 523 34.79 -29.75 -17.47
N ARG A 524 33.73 -29.02 -17.88
CA ARG A 524 32.41 -29.13 -17.23
C ARG A 524 31.79 -30.50 -17.45
N VAL A 525 31.95 -31.06 -18.65
CA VAL A 525 31.47 -32.40 -19.00
C VAL A 525 32.25 -33.46 -18.22
N GLU A 526 33.57 -33.32 -18.14
CA GLU A 526 34.42 -34.25 -17.37
C GLU A 526 34.06 -34.27 -15.89
N LEU A 527 33.85 -33.10 -15.25
CA LEU A 527 33.41 -33.02 -13.85
C LEU A 527 32.09 -33.75 -13.60
N VAL A 528 31.11 -33.61 -14.51
CA VAL A 528 29.82 -34.31 -14.42
C VAL A 528 30.01 -35.82 -14.59
N LYS A 529 30.77 -36.25 -15.61
CA LYS A 529 31.05 -37.67 -15.88
C LYS A 529 31.72 -38.34 -14.68
N GLU A 530 32.80 -37.74 -14.15
CA GLU A 530 33.54 -38.26 -13.00
C GLU A 530 32.65 -38.39 -11.76
N TYR A 531 31.81 -37.37 -11.50
CA TYR A 531 30.90 -37.41 -10.36
C TYR A 531 29.85 -38.52 -10.50
N VAL A 532 29.23 -38.64 -11.68
CA VAL A 532 28.15 -39.61 -11.92
C VAL A 532 28.67 -41.03 -11.88
N ILE A 533 29.77 -41.33 -12.59
CA ILE A 533 30.39 -42.67 -12.61
C ILE A 533 30.80 -43.12 -11.19
N LYS A 534 31.27 -42.18 -10.36
CA LYS A 534 31.71 -42.49 -8.99
C LYS A 534 30.56 -42.72 -8.01
N ASN A 535 29.46 -41.97 -8.13
CA ASN A 535 28.45 -41.88 -7.07
C ASN A 535 27.08 -42.47 -7.44
N PHE A 536 26.73 -42.60 -8.72
CA PHE A 536 25.40 -43.07 -9.10
C PHE A 536 25.31 -44.60 -9.04
N PRO A 537 24.19 -45.17 -8.59
CA PRO A 537 23.97 -46.62 -8.62
C PRO A 537 23.95 -47.20 -10.05
N SER A 538 23.49 -46.41 -11.02
CA SER A 538 23.46 -46.78 -12.44
C SER A 538 23.62 -45.54 -13.31
N HIS A 539 24.34 -45.68 -14.42
CA HIS A 539 24.63 -44.61 -15.39
C HIS A 539 24.54 -45.15 -16.83
N LYS A 540 23.54 -46.02 -17.08
CA LYS A 540 23.40 -46.74 -18.35
C LYS A 540 23.14 -45.81 -19.54
N LEU A 541 22.36 -44.75 -19.32
CA LEU A 541 22.09 -43.80 -20.38
C LEU A 541 23.31 -42.92 -20.68
N LEU A 542 24.08 -42.56 -19.64
CA LEU A 542 25.39 -41.92 -19.82
C LEU A 542 26.35 -42.81 -20.61
N ASP A 543 26.45 -44.11 -20.31
CA ASP A 543 27.30 -45.05 -21.05
C ASP A 543 26.90 -45.12 -22.53
N TYR A 544 25.58 -45.17 -22.79
CA TYR A 544 25.03 -45.11 -24.14
C TYR A 544 25.41 -43.80 -24.85
N ALA A 545 25.31 -42.66 -24.17
CA ALA A 545 25.67 -41.36 -24.73
C ALA A 545 27.18 -41.25 -25.03
N ILE A 546 28.07 -41.82 -24.20
CA ILE A 546 29.51 -41.89 -24.44
C ILE A 546 29.82 -42.79 -25.66
N ALA A 547 29.08 -43.88 -25.83
CA ALA A 547 29.20 -44.73 -27.01
C ALA A 547 28.75 -43.99 -28.29
N VAL A 548 27.67 -43.20 -28.22
CA VAL A 548 27.23 -42.32 -29.32
C VAL A 548 28.28 -41.26 -29.63
N GLU A 549 28.87 -40.63 -28.61
CA GLU A 549 29.99 -39.68 -28.75
C GLU A 549 31.18 -40.30 -29.49
N THR A 550 31.51 -41.57 -29.21
CA THR A 550 32.59 -42.28 -29.91
C THR A 550 32.29 -42.43 -31.41
N VAL A 551 31.03 -42.70 -31.77
CA VAL A 551 30.57 -42.77 -33.16
C VAL A 551 30.62 -41.39 -33.83
N THR A 552 30.19 -40.33 -33.17
CA THR A 552 30.13 -38.98 -33.76
C THR A 552 31.51 -38.35 -33.89
N THR A 553 32.39 -38.51 -32.90
CA THR A 553 33.77 -38.01 -32.94
C THR A 553 34.61 -38.69 -34.02
N SER A 554 34.32 -39.95 -34.39
CA SER A 554 34.94 -40.60 -35.55
C SER A 554 34.64 -39.91 -36.89
N LYS A 555 33.56 -39.11 -36.97
CA LYS A 555 33.22 -38.30 -38.15
C LYS A 555 33.90 -36.94 -38.11
N LYS A 556 33.94 -36.29 -36.94
CA LYS A 556 34.60 -35.00 -36.73
C LYS A 556 34.93 -34.80 -35.25
N ASP A 557 36.17 -34.41 -34.96
CA ASP A 557 36.71 -34.36 -33.60
C ASP A 557 35.96 -33.44 -32.62
N ASN A 558 35.23 -32.44 -33.12
CA ASN A 558 34.46 -31.49 -32.29
C ASN A 558 33.01 -31.94 -32.01
N LEU A 559 32.59 -33.11 -32.51
CA LEU A 559 31.28 -33.71 -32.23
C LEU A 559 31.28 -34.52 -30.93
N ILE A 560 31.76 -33.88 -29.86
CA ILE A 560 31.81 -34.41 -28.49
C ILE A 560 30.45 -34.23 -27.77
N LEU A 561 30.22 -34.99 -26.69
CA LEU A 561 29.08 -34.75 -25.80
C LEU A 561 29.28 -33.40 -25.09
N ASN A 562 28.33 -32.49 -25.23
CA ASN A 562 28.39 -31.19 -24.58
C ASN A 562 27.79 -31.22 -23.17
N VAL A 563 27.92 -30.13 -22.42
CA VAL A 563 27.44 -30.04 -21.03
C VAL A 563 25.93 -30.22 -20.92
N ASP A 564 25.15 -29.71 -21.88
CA ASP A 564 23.70 -29.82 -21.87
C ASP A 564 23.25 -31.27 -22.06
N GLY A 565 23.87 -31.97 -23.03
CA GLY A 565 23.64 -33.39 -23.28
C GLY A 565 24.08 -34.27 -22.11
N CYS A 566 25.24 -33.97 -21.51
CA CYS A 566 25.76 -34.69 -20.36
C CYS A 566 24.85 -34.55 -19.12
N ILE A 567 24.41 -33.32 -18.80
CA ILE A 567 23.49 -33.08 -17.68
C ILE A 567 22.15 -33.78 -17.94
N ALA A 568 21.64 -33.71 -19.16
CA ALA A 568 20.36 -34.30 -19.54
C ALA A 568 20.33 -35.83 -19.32
N VAL A 569 21.30 -36.56 -19.89
CA VAL A 569 21.33 -38.03 -19.75
C VAL A 569 21.62 -38.46 -18.31
N CYS A 570 22.48 -37.74 -17.61
CA CYS A 570 22.76 -38.01 -16.19
C CYS A 570 21.54 -37.74 -15.31
N PHE A 571 20.75 -36.70 -15.60
CA PHE A 571 19.52 -36.42 -14.84
C PHE A 571 18.45 -37.49 -15.08
N VAL A 572 18.32 -38.03 -16.29
CA VAL A 572 17.45 -39.17 -16.57
C VAL A 572 17.92 -40.40 -15.78
N ASP A 573 19.23 -40.69 -15.78
CA ASP A 573 19.80 -41.76 -14.96
C ASP A 573 19.54 -41.54 -13.46
N LEU A 574 19.60 -40.29 -12.96
CA LEU A 574 19.27 -39.96 -11.57
C LEU A 574 17.80 -40.29 -11.27
N ILE A 575 16.86 -39.75 -12.06
CA ILE A 575 15.42 -39.90 -11.77
C ILE A 575 15.00 -41.38 -11.90
N ARG A 576 15.52 -42.12 -12.88
CA ARG A 576 15.19 -43.55 -13.06
C ARG A 576 15.81 -44.47 -12.01
N ASN A 577 17.00 -44.12 -11.48
CA ASN A 577 17.80 -45.07 -10.68
C ASN A 577 18.10 -44.62 -9.23
N CYS A 578 17.61 -43.46 -8.78
CA CYS A 578 17.86 -43.00 -7.41
C CYS A 578 17.06 -43.74 -6.33
N GLY A 579 16.07 -44.55 -6.73
CA GLY A 579 15.22 -45.34 -5.85
C GLY A 579 14.07 -44.55 -5.20
N ALA A 580 13.90 -43.26 -5.54
CA ALA A 580 12.86 -42.40 -4.98
C ALA A 580 11.57 -42.33 -5.83
N PHE A 581 11.62 -42.82 -7.07
CA PHE A 581 10.53 -42.72 -8.06
C PHE A 581 10.19 -44.09 -8.64
N THR A 582 8.91 -44.30 -8.97
CA THR A 582 8.52 -45.41 -9.86
C THR A 582 8.87 -45.07 -11.32
N PRO A 583 8.92 -46.06 -12.24
CA PRO A 583 9.13 -45.79 -13.65
C PRO A 583 8.13 -44.80 -14.23
N GLU A 584 6.85 -44.87 -13.83
CA GLU A 584 5.81 -43.95 -14.27
C GLU A 584 6.04 -42.53 -13.72
N GLU A 585 6.33 -42.39 -12.43
CA GLU A 585 6.64 -41.08 -11.83
C GLU A 585 7.87 -40.43 -12.49
N ALA A 586 8.88 -41.24 -12.82
CA ALA A 586 10.10 -40.79 -13.49
C ALA A 586 9.79 -40.17 -14.86
N GLU A 587 9.01 -40.86 -15.70
CA GLU A 587 8.61 -40.35 -17.02
C GLU A 587 7.71 -39.12 -16.91
N ASP A 588 6.80 -39.10 -15.94
CA ASP A 588 5.94 -37.96 -15.67
C ASP A 588 6.78 -36.69 -15.37
N TYR A 589 7.75 -36.77 -14.46
CA TYR A 589 8.63 -35.63 -14.16
C TYR A 589 9.48 -35.17 -15.34
N LEU A 590 9.96 -36.11 -16.17
CA LEU A 590 10.70 -35.76 -17.38
C LEU A 590 9.80 -35.03 -18.39
N SER A 591 8.55 -35.49 -18.58
CA SER A 591 7.59 -34.86 -19.49
C SER A 591 7.11 -33.47 -19.03
N MET A 592 7.16 -33.19 -17.72
CA MET A 592 6.80 -31.88 -17.14
C MET A 592 7.85 -30.79 -17.37
N GLY A 593 9.00 -31.12 -17.97
CA GLY A 593 10.05 -30.14 -18.28
C GLY A 593 10.88 -29.70 -17.07
N VAL A 594 11.07 -30.59 -16.09
CA VAL A 594 11.87 -30.30 -14.87
C VAL A 594 13.30 -29.88 -15.21
N LEU A 595 13.88 -30.43 -16.29
CA LEU A 595 15.21 -30.04 -16.80
C LEU A 595 15.26 -28.56 -17.23
N ASN A 596 14.20 -28.06 -17.86
CA ASN A 596 14.09 -26.63 -18.17
C ASN A 596 14.03 -25.80 -16.88
N GLY A 597 13.31 -26.29 -15.87
CA GLY A 597 13.28 -25.69 -14.53
C GLY A 597 14.67 -25.57 -13.90
N LEU A 598 15.50 -26.62 -13.98
CA LEU A 598 16.89 -26.59 -13.51
C LEU A 598 17.74 -25.55 -14.22
N PHE A 599 17.64 -25.50 -15.56
CA PHE A 599 18.38 -24.52 -16.34
C PHE A 599 17.94 -23.08 -16.03
N VAL A 600 16.64 -22.84 -15.91
CA VAL A 600 16.06 -21.54 -15.52
C VAL A 600 16.56 -21.10 -14.15
N LEU A 601 16.50 -21.99 -13.15
CA LEU A 601 16.94 -21.70 -11.79
C LEU A 601 18.45 -21.40 -11.74
N GLY A 602 19.26 -22.24 -12.37
CA GLY A 602 20.71 -22.03 -12.45
C GLY A 602 21.05 -20.73 -13.16
N ARG A 603 20.54 -20.54 -14.39
CA ARG A 603 20.83 -19.36 -15.21
C ARG A 603 20.39 -18.04 -14.57
N SER A 604 19.36 -18.07 -13.73
CA SER A 604 18.91 -16.89 -12.98
C SER A 604 20.04 -16.26 -12.15
N ILE A 605 20.97 -17.07 -11.63
CA ILE A 605 22.13 -16.59 -10.87
C ILE A 605 22.99 -15.63 -11.72
N GLY A 606 23.37 -16.05 -12.93
CA GLY A 606 24.15 -15.24 -13.87
C GLY A 606 23.40 -14.02 -14.37
N LEU A 607 22.10 -14.14 -14.64
CA LEU A 607 21.28 -13.00 -15.08
C LEU A 607 21.16 -11.92 -14.01
N ILE A 608 20.98 -12.30 -12.74
CA ILE A 608 21.02 -11.36 -11.61
C ILE A 608 22.41 -10.72 -11.51
N ALA A 609 23.47 -11.50 -11.65
CA ALA A 609 24.84 -10.98 -11.63
C ALA A 609 25.07 -9.94 -12.74
N HIS A 610 24.59 -10.18 -13.97
CA HIS A 610 24.66 -9.21 -15.06
C HIS A 610 23.85 -7.95 -14.78
N PHE A 611 22.65 -8.03 -14.19
CA PHE A 611 21.89 -6.85 -13.76
C PHE A 611 22.71 -6.01 -12.77
N LEU A 612 23.23 -6.63 -11.71
CA LEU A 612 24.02 -5.95 -10.68
C LEU A 612 25.29 -5.34 -11.27
N ASP A 613 25.94 -6.06 -12.18
CA ASP A 613 27.14 -5.59 -12.86
C ASP A 613 26.86 -4.34 -13.71
N GLN A 614 25.79 -4.33 -14.51
CA GLN A 614 25.43 -3.16 -15.32
C GLN A 614 25.04 -1.94 -14.47
N LYS A 615 24.37 -2.15 -13.33
CA LYS A 615 24.08 -1.08 -12.36
C LYS A 615 25.37 -0.53 -11.74
N ARG A 616 26.29 -1.40 -11.34
CA ARG A 616 27.60 -1.02 -10.78
C ARG A 616 28.45 -0.25 -11.79
N LEU A 617 28.44 -0.67 -13.06
CA LEU A 617 29.12 0.02 -14.17
C LEU A 617 28.45 1.33 -14.60
N ARG A 618 27.26 1.66 -14.06
CA ARG A 618 26.49 2.87 -14.41
C ARG A 618 26.30 3.05 -15.92
N THR A 619 26.04 1.93 -16.60
CA THR A 619 25.93 1.90 -18.06
C THR A 619 24.67 2.65 -18.55
N GLY A 620 24.85 3.49 -19.58
CA GLY A 620 23.75 4.24 -20.19
C GLY A 620 22.88 3.40 -21.12
N LEU A 621 21.75 3.96 -21.59
CA LEU A 621 20.79 3.29 -22.47
C LEU A 621 21.49 2.67 -23.69
N TYR A 622 21.14 1.42 -24.01
CA TYR A 622 21.60 0.74 -25.21
C TYR A 622 20.68 1.05 -26.39
N ARG A 623 21.27 1.41 -27.52
CA ARG A 623 20.61 1.50 -28.83
C ARG A 623 21.43 0.69 -29.82
N HIS A 624 20.77 -0.22 -30.53
CA HIS A 624 21.47 -1.08 -31.49
C HIS A 624 22.04 -0.23 -32.65
N PRO A 625 23.31 -0.46 -33.06
CA PRO A 625 23.92 0.23 -34.19
C PRO A 625 23.14 -0.01 -35.49
N TRP A 626 23.06 1.00 -36.37
CA TRP A 626 22.31 0.91 -37.62
C TRP A 626 23.03 0.12 -38.71
N ASP A 627 24.36 0.07 -38.66
CA ASP A 627 25.23 -0.69 -39.56
C ASP A 627 25.11 -2.21 -39.36
N ASP A 628 24.60 -2.65 -38.20
CA ASP A 628 24.28 -4.06 -37.92
C ASP A 628 22.84 -4.45 -38.34
N ILE A 629 22.08 -3.52 -38.94
CA ILE A 629 20.69 -3.74 -39.39
C ILE A 629 20.58 -3.57 -40.90
N THR A 630 20.17 -4.64 -41.60
CA THR A 630 19.81 -4.55 -43.03
C THR A 630 18.37 -4.09 -43.18
N TYR A 631 18.16 -2.85 -43.63
CA TYR A 631 16.83 -2.28 -43.88
C TYR A 631 16.33 -2.62 -45.29
N LEU A 632 15.49 -3.65 -45.41
CA LEU A 632 14.78 -3.98 -46.65
C LEU A 632 13.42 -3.29 -46.68
N LEU A 633 13.41 -2.01 -47.02
CA LEU A 633 12.17 -1.25 -47.17
C LEU A 633 11.54 -1.55 -48.55
N PRO A 634 10.25 -1.92 -48.62
CA PRO A 634 9.59 -2.12 -49.91
C PRO A 634 9.61 -0.81 -50.70
N THR A 635 10.06 -0.88 -51.96
CA THR A 635 9.96 0.26 -52.88
C THR A 635 8.49 0.51 -53.20
N LEU A 636 8.02 1.72 -52.92
CA LEU A 636 6.75 2.22 -53.45
C LEU A 636 6.91 2.38 -54.97
N SER A 637 6.76 1.29 -55.72
CA SER A 637 6.67 1.35 -57.18
C SER A 637 5.30 1.94 -57.55
N LYS A 638 5.33 3.02 -58.33
CA LYS A 638 4.14 3.54 -59.02
C LYS A 638 3.65 2.44 -59.97
N GLY A 639 2.49 1.86 -59.66
CA GLY A 639 1.67 1.12 -60.61
C GLY A 639 2.04 -0.34 -60.84
N SER A 640 1.58 -1.22 -59.96
CA SER A 640 0.84 -2.43 -60.38
C SER A 640 0.03 -2.96 -59.20
N SER A 641 -1.25 -3.17 -59.48
CA SER A 641 -2.27 -3.66 -58.58
C SER A 641 -2.15 -5.18 -58.39
N ALA A 642 -1.68 -5.62 -57.22
CA ALA A 642 -2.15 -6.83 -56.55
C ALA A 642 -1.52 -6.97 -55.15
N GLU A 643 -2.40 -7.03 -54.16
CA GLU A 643 -2.23 -7.59 -52.81
C GLU A 643 -1.28 -6.94 -51.80
N GLY A 644 -1.92 -6.18 -50.91
CA GLY A 644 -1.34 -5.64 -49.68
C GLY A 644 -2.18 -4.49 -49.12
N ARG A 645 -3.52 -4.64 -49.04
CA ARG A 645 -4.38 -3.63 -48.42
C ARG A 645 -4.05 -3.52 -46.93
N VAL A 646 -3.42 -2.44 -46.53
CA VAL A 646 -3.61 -1.89 -45.17
C VAL A 646 -4.82 -0.97 -45.26
N GLU A 647 -6.00 -1.53 -45.01
CA GLU A 647 -7.22 -0.75 -44.83
C GLU A 647 -7.06 0.11 -43.56
N PHE A 648 -6.95 1.42 -43.76
CA PHE A 648 -7.31 2.38 -42.72
C PHE A 648 -8.83 2.32 -42.57
N ILE A 649 -9.32 1.51 -41.62
CA ILE A 649 -10.68 1.62 -41.14
C ILE A 649 -10.78 2.93 -40.34
N LYS A 650 -11.24 3.98 -41.02
CA LYS A 650 -11.87 5.13 -40.37
C LYS A 650 -13.32 4.79 -40.07
N ASP A 651 -13.72 5.14 -38.85
CA ASP A 651 -15.09 5.32 -38.38
C ASP A 651 -16.02 4.09 -38.36
N GLN A 652 -15.98 3.37 -37.24
CA GLN A 652 -17.21 2.86 -36.63
C GLN A 652 -17.28 3.25 -35.14
N LEU A 653 -18.10 4.28 -34.91
CA LEU A 653 -19.00 4.50 -33.77
C LEU A 653 -18.84 3.56 -32.56
N ILE A 654 -18.20 4.07 -31.51
CA ILE A 654 -18.65 3.80 -30.13
C ILE A 654 -19.17 5.13 -29.57
N LYS A 655 -20.48 5.15 -29.28
CA LYS A 655 -21.18 6.28 -28.68
C LYS A 655 -20.67 6.55 -27.25
N PRO A 656 -20.69 7.82 -26.81
CA PRO A 656 -20.20 8.23 -25.50
C PRO A 656 -21.25 7.99 -24.41
N ILE A 657 -20.82 7.45 -23.27
CA ILE A 657 -21.57 7.57 -22.01
C ILE A 657 -20.68 8.27 -20.97
N ASP A 658 -20.99 9.56 -20.90
CA ASP A 658 -20.98 10.56 -19.86
C ASP A 658 -20.23 10.42 -18.51
N ASN A 659 -19.47 11.49 -18.26
CA ASN A 659 -19.36 12.30 -17.04
C ASN A 659 -18.88 11.69 -15.70
N THR A 660 -17.56 11.77 -15.50
CA THR A 660 -17.03 12.43 -14.28
C THR A 660 -15.99 13.47 -14.70
N LYS A 661 -16.25 14.74 -14.35
CA LYS A 661 -15.40 15.91 -14.65
C LYS A 661 -14.02 15.76 -14.00
N MET A 662 -13.05 15.27 -14.75
CA MET A 662 -11.63 15.62 -14.57
C MET A 662 -11.24 16.57 -15.69
N VAL A 663 -10.71 17.75 -15.33
CA VAL A 663 -10.18 18.72 -16.31
C VAL A 663 -8.97 18.09 -16.99
N ARG A 664 -9.20 17.41 -18.13
CA ARG A 664 -8.16 16.72 -18.90
C ARG A 664 -7.28 17.77 -19.58
N LEU A 665 -6.14 18.09 -18.97
CA LEU A 665 -5.17 19.04 -19.52
C LEU A 665 -4.57 18.48 -20.83
N LYS A 666 -5.09 18.93 -21.97
CA LYS A 666 -4.66 18.50 -23.32
C LYS A 666 -3.23 18.92 -23.68
N HIS A 667 -2.64 19.84 -22.92
CA HIS A 667 -1.35 20.49 -23.23
C HIS A 667 -0.40 20.48 -22.04
N ARG A 668 0.89 20.67 -22.34
CA ARG A 668 1.97 20.93 -21.38
C ARG A 668 2.61 22.28 -21.67
N TYR A 669 3.17 22.90 -20.65
CA TYR A 669 3.82 24.20 -20.71
C TYR A 669 5.26 24.06 -20.25
N LEU A 670 6.22 24.26 -21.15
CA LEU A 670 7.65 24.22 -20.85
C LEU A 670 8.11 25.63 -20.51
N LEU A 671 8.62 25.83 -19.30
CA LEU A 671 9.37 27.02 -18.92
C LEU A 671 10.83 26.83 -19.35
N VAL A 672 11.38 27.79 -20.09
CA VAL A 672 12.69 27.67 -20.74
C VAL A 672 13.48 28.96 -20.55
N ASN A 673 14.77 28.83 -20.23
CA ASN A 673 15.73 29.93 -20.21
C ASN A 673 16.70 29.81 -21.40
N ILE A 674 16.99 30.92 -22.04
CA ILE A 674 17.97 31.01 -23.13
C ILE A 674 19.26 31.55 -22.53
N LEU A 675 20.32 30.75 -22.58
CA LEU A 675 21.63 31.08 -22.05
C LEU A 675 22.60 31.36 -23.20
N TYR A 676 23.51 32.32 -23.02
CA TYR A 676 24.45 32.73 -24.05
C TYR A 676 25.89 32.54 -23.57
N PRO A 677 26.48 31.34 -23.76
CA PRO A 677 27.85 31.10 -23.33
C PRO A 677 28.84 32.00 -24.12
N PRO A 678 29.92 32.47 -23.49
CA PRO A 678 30.94 33.28 -24.16
C PRO A 678 31.66 32.48 -25.26
N GLN A 679 32.01 33.15 -26.36
CA GLN A 679 32.71 32.53 -27.48
C GLN A 679 34.19 32.28 -27.13
N THR A 680 34.68 31.07 -27.39
CA THR A 680 36.06 30.61 -27.10
C THR A 680 37.12 31.19 -28.06
N GLY A 681 37.08 32.50 -28.31
CA GLY A 681 38.02 33.23 -29.18
C GLY A 681 38.65 34.48 -28.56
N ALA A 682 38.19 34.95 -27.40
CA ALA A 682 38.86 36.02 -26.65
C ALA A 682 39.85 35.40 -25.64
N GLN A 683 41.03 36.02 -25.52
CA GLN A 683 42.19 35.58 -24.75
C GLN A 683 41.84 34.97 -23.38
N LYS A 684 42.62 33.95 -22.96
CA LYS A 684 42.68 33.44 -21.58
C LYS A 684 43.10 34.56 -20.63
N THR A 685 42.16 35.42 -20.28
CA THR A 685 42.23 36.28 -19.11
C THR A 685 41.12 35.79 -18.20
N GLN A 686 41.46 35.54 -16.93
CA GLN A 686 40.50 35.20 -15.87
C GLN A 686 39.32 36.17 -15.96
N LEU A 687 38.21 35.72 -16.55
CA LEU A 687 36.96 36.45 -16.50
C LEU A 687 36.48 36.33 -15.07
N ASP A 688 36.39 37.47 -14.38
CA ASP A 688 35.77 37.60 -13.07
C ASP A 688 34.42 36.86 -13.08
N GLU A 689 34.14 36.03 -12.08
CA GLU A 689 32.94 35.17 -12.04
C GLU A 689 31.65 35.98 -12.27
N LYS A 690 31.65 37.25 -11.81
CA LYS A 690 30.57 38.22 -12.04
C LYS A 690 30.36 38.56 -13.51
N ALA A 691 31.44 38.78 -14.27
CA ALA A 691 31.38 39.09 -15.69
C ALA A 691 30.88 37.89 -16.52
N PHE A 692 31.26 36.67 -16.13
CA PHE A 692 30.78 35.44 -16.77
C PHE A 692 29.28 35.22 -16.53
N HIS A 693 28.80 35.40 -15.29
CA HIS A 693 27.38 35.25 -14.96
C HIS A 693 26.50 36.29 -15.70
N LEU A 694 26.94 37.55 -15.78
CA LEU A 694 26.25 38.60 -16.53
C LEU A 694 26.24 38.34 -18.04
N GLN A 695 27.34 37.80 -18.60
CA GLN A 695 27.40 37.44 -20.02
C GLN A 695 26.51 36.24 -20.35
N LEU A 696 26.46 35.23 -19.48
CA LEU A 696 25.66 34.01 -19.67
C LEU A 696 24.15 34.31 -19.70
N HIS A 697 23.71 35.28 -18.88
CA HIS A 697 22.30 35.67 -18.71
C HIS A 697 21.93 36.96 -19.45
N ARG A 698 22.70 37.35 -20.47
CA ARG A 698 22.40 38.57 -21.26
C ARG A 698 20.99 38.55 -21.86
N PRO A 699 20.35 39.73 -22.04
CA PRO A 699 19.07 39.83 -22.72
C PRO A 699 19.10 39.19 -24.11
N THR A 700 18.01 38.51 -24.44
CA THR A 700 17.79 37.92 -25.76
C THR A 700 17.49 39.05 -26.75
N PRO A 701 18.03 39.00 -27.99
CA PRO A 701 17.74 40.04 -28.99
C PRO A 701 16.25 40.16 -29.31
N ASP A 702 15.77 41.39 -29.53
CA ASP A 702 14.37 41.68 -29.89
C ASP A 702 13.95 41.05 -31.24
N ALA A 703 14.91 40.58 -32.03
CA ALA A 703 14.67 39.81 -33.25
C ALA A 703 13.97 38.46 -32.98
N LEU A 704 14.09 37.89 -31.78
CA LEU A 704 13.42 36.64 -31.42
C LEU A 704 11.96 36.90 -31.05
N THR A 705 11.06 36.79 -32.03
CA THR A 705 9.61 36.86 -31.79
C THR A 705 9.04 35.52 -31.29
N PRO A 706 7.91 35.52 -30.56
CA PRO A 706 7.22 34.29 -30.15
C PRO A 706 6.89 33.35 -31.33
N GLN A 707 6.56 33.92 -32.49
CA GLN A 707 6.29 33.17 -33.72
C GLN A 707 7.56 32.56 -34.31
N ALA A 708 8.67 33.30 -34.31
CA ALA A 708 9.97 32.82 -34.77
C ALA A 708 10.47 31.65 -33.90
N LEU A 709 10.35 31.77 -32.57
CA LEU A 709 10.72 30.71 -31.64
C LEU A 709 9.83 29.46 -31.80
N ALA A 710 8.52 29.64 -31.96
CA ALA A 710 7.62 28.50 -32.20
C ALA A 710 7.92 27.79 -33.54
N ARG A 711 8.32 28.55 -34.57
CA ARG A 711 8.72 28.00 -35.87
C ARG A 711 10.03 27.23 -35.77
N MET A 712 11.05 27.81 -35.14
CA MET A 712 12.34 27.17 -34.90
C MET A 712 12.20 25.83 -34.18
N VAL A 713 11.38 25.77 -33.14
CA VAL A 713 11.12 24.52 -32.41
C VAL A 713 10.47 23.46 -33.32
N ARG A 714 9.57 23.86 -34.23
CA ARG A 714 8.97 22.92 -35.19
C ARG A 714 9.98 22.43 -36.22
N GLU A 715 10.79 23.33 -36.76
CA GLU A 715 11.86 23.00 -37.70
C GLU A 715 12.87 22.04 -37.06
N ALA A 716 13.29 22.29 -35.81
CA ALA A 716 14.17 21.39 -35.07
C ALA A 716 13.53 20.02 -34.77
N VAL A 717 12.21 19.97 -34.50
CA VAL A 717 11.50 18.68 -34.38
C VAL A 717 11.44 17.96 -35.73
N ALA A 718 11.22 18.67 -36.84
CA ALA A 718 11.20 18.09 -38.18
C ALA A 718 12.58 17.55 -38.57
N GLU A 719 13.65 18.29 -38.28
CA GLU A 719 15.03 17.88 -38.57
C GLU A 719 15.43 16.63 -37.79
N MET A 720 15.13 16.59 -36.49
CA MET A 720 15.55 15.47 -35.63
C MET A 720 14.63 14.24 -35.70
N PHE A 721 13.34 14.43 -35.97
CA PHE A 721 12.33 13.36 -35.85
C PHE A 721 11.49 13.16 -37.13
N GLY A 722 11.80 13.88 -38.21
CA GLY A 722 11.16 13.75 -39.52
C GLY A 722 9.64 14.02 -39.51
N ASP A 723 8.98 13.53 -40.56
CA ASP A 723 7.53 13.67 -40.73
C ASP A 723 6.71 13.02 -39.61
N TRP A 724 7.27 11.99 -38.94
CA TRP A 724 6.65 11.37 -37.77
C TRP A 724 6.59 12.35 -36.58
N GLY A 725 7.68 13.06 -36.30
CA GLY A 725 7.72 14.09 -35.25
C GLY A 725 6.74 15.22 -35.55
N MET A 726 6.69 15.67 -36.80
CA MET A 726 5.74 16.69 -37.25
C MET A 726 4.29 16.22 -37.19
N GLY A 727 4.01 14.96 -37.53
CA GLY A 727 2.69 14.34 -37.37
C GLY A 727 2.25 14.29 -35.90
N ARG A 728 3.18 14.00 -34.98
CA ARG A 728 2.94 14.03 -33.52
C ARG A 728 2.73 15.43 -32.96
N LEU A 729 3.19 16.47 -33.66
CA LEU A 729 2.84 17.86 -33.37
C LEU A 729 1.52 18.30 -34.02
N GLY A 730 0.78 17.41 -34.70
CA GLY A 730 -0.52 17.73 -35.30
C GLY A 730 -0.47 18.10 -36.79
N GLY A 731 0.66 17.87 -37.48
CA GLY A 731 0.82 18.08 -38.92
C GLY A 731 1.22 19.51 -39.31
N ALA A 732 1.51 19.72 -40.60
CA ALA A 732 2.10 20.94 -41.15
C ALA A 732 1.24 22.22 -40.99
N GLY A 733 -0.07 22.08 -40.73
CA GLY A 733 -1.02 23.20 -40.61
C GLY A 733 -1.46 23.56 -39.18
N ALA A 734 -0.97 22.89 -38.13
CA ALA A 734 -1.53 23.05 -36.78
C ALA A 734 -0.64 23.89 -35.84
N GLY A 735 -1.22 24.95 -35.25
CA GLY A 735 -0.63 25.78 -34.19
C GLY A 735 -0.47 25.07 -32.83
N ALA A 736 -0.07 23.80 -32.82
CA ALA A 736 0.00 22.96 -31.62
C ALA A 736 1.16 23.34 -30.70
N VAL A 737 2.26 23.84 -31.26
CA VAL A 737 3.36 24.47 -30.51
C VAL A 737 3.20 25.99 -30.61
N SER A 738 2.95 26.63 -29.47
CA SER A 738 2.78 28.08 -29.37
C SER A 738 3.54 28.64 -28.18
N VAL A 739 4.28 29.73 -28.38
CA VAL A 739 4.91 30.47 -27.28
C VAL A 739 3.85 31.33 -26.60
N LYS A 740 3.69 31.16 -25.29
CA LYS A 740 2.68 31.84 -24.46
C LYS A 740 3.23 33.03 -23.70
N TYR A 741 4.53 33.01 -23.43
CA TYR A 741 5.25 34.10 -22.81
C TYR A 741 6.68 34.08 -23.37
N LEU A 742 7.23 35.25 -23.64
CA LEU A 742 8.63 35.45 -24.00
C LEU A 742 9.04 36.82 -23.46
N SER A 743 10.06 36.84 -22.62
CA SER A 743 10.67 38.07 -22.13
C SER A 743 12.10 38.14 -22.66
N PRO A 744 12.38 39.07 -23.60
CA PRO A 744 13.73 39.31 -24.07
C PRO A 744 14.67 39.77 -22.95
N ALA A 745 14.18 40.60 -22.02
CA ALA A 745 14.95 41.14 -20.90
C ALA A 745 15.47 40.06 -19.94
N THR A 746 14.68 39.02 -19.68
CA THR A 746 15.04 37.92 -18.76
C THR A 746 15.36 36.62 -19.49
N SER A 747 15.45 36.64 -20.83
CA SER A 747 15.72 35.49 -21.68
C SER A 747 14.89 34.25 -21.33
N THR A 748 13.62 34.46 -20.93
CA THR A 748 12.73 33.42 -20.40
C THR A 748 11.50 33.27 -21.29
N ALA A 749 11.11 32.02 -21.60
CA ALA A 749 9.95 31.72 -22.42
C ALA A 749 9.08 30.60 -21.83
N ILE A 750 7.78 30.66 -22.07
CA ILE A 750 6.83 29.57 -21.79
C ILE A 750 6.27 29.04 -23.10
N ILE A 751 6.51 27.76 -23.40
CA ILE A 751 6.12 27.13 -24.64
C ILE A 751 5.02 26.10 -24.36
N ARG A 752 3.85 26.29 -24.97
CA ARG A 752 2.75 25.34 -24.94
C ARG A 752 2.89 24.32 -26.06
N CYS A 753 2.75 23.04 -25.74
CA CYS A 753 2.75 21.94 -26.71
C CYS A 753 1.72 20.86 -26.34
N PRO A 754 1.39 19.92 -27.24
CA PRO A 754 0.53 18.78 -26.91
C PRO A 754 1.12 17.93 -25.79
N ARG A 755 0.28 17.41 -24.88
CA ARG A 755 0.73 16.57 -23.76
C ARG A 755 1.50 15.35 -24.22
N ALA A 756 1.10 14.72 -25.33
CA ALA A 756 1.77 13.52 -25.83
C ALA A 756 3.16 13.79 -26.42
N SER A 757 3.47 15.05 -26.74
CA SER A 757 4.61 15.41 -27.60
C SER A 757 5.60 16.37 -26.92
N TYR A 758 5.44 16.62 -25.61
CA TYR A 758 6.28 17.57 -24.88
C TYR A 758 7.76 17.15 -24.81
N ARG A 759 8.04 15.84 -24.80
CA ARG A 759 9.41 15.30 -24.84
C ARG A 759 10.12 15.61 -26.16
N LEU A 760 9.39 15.57 -27.28
CA LEU A 760 9.95 15.93 -28.60
C LEU A 760 10.32 17.42 -28.63
N VAL A 761 9.45 18.27 -28.10
CA VAL A 761 9.71 19.72 -27.99
C VAL A 761 10.85 20.02 -27.04
N TRP A 762 10.95 19.31 -25.90
CA TRP A 762 12.08 19.43 -24.99
C TRP A 762 13.39 19.08 -25.70
N SER A 763 13.46 17.91 -26.33
CA SER A 763 14.65 17.49 -27.05
C SER A 763 15.04 18.51 -28.12
N ALA A 764 14.07 19.02 -28.89
CA ALA A 764 14.33 20.03 -29.91
C ALA A 764 14.96 21.30 -29.33
N LEU A 765 14.42 21.81 -28.23
CA LEU A 765 14.99 22.96 -27.54
C LEU A 765 16.41 22.67 -27.06
N THR A 766 16.66 21.53 -26.43
CA THR A 766 18.00 21.18 -25.89
C THR A 766 19.07 21.11 -26.99
N TYR A 767 18.73 20.73 -28.21
CA TYR A 767 19.67 20.65 -29.33
C TYR A 767 19.72 21.92 -30.20
N THR A 768 18.82 22.89 -30.00
CA THR A 768 18.92 24.21 -30.63
C THR A 768 20.10 24.98 -30.04
N SER A 769 21.08 25.31 -30.89
CA SER A 769 22.36 25.91 -30.48
C SER A 769 22.60 27.33 -31.01
N SER A 770 21.68 27.88 -31.80
CA SER A 770 21.77 29.25 -32.34
C SER A 770 20.41 29.93 -32.55
N LEU A 771 20.40 31.27 -32.48
CA LEU A 771 19.26 32.11 -32.87
C LEU A 771 19.49 32.75 -34.25
N PRO A 772 18.41 32.99 -35.04
CA PRO A 772 18.50 33.69 -36.32
C PRO A 772 18.92 35.15 -36.15
N ALA A 773 19.68 35.67 -37.12
CA ALA A 773 20.23 37.03 -37.13
C ALA A 773 19.14 38.11 -37.10
N GLY A 774 19.33 39.17 -36.29
CA GLY A 774 18.51 40.38 -36.31
C GLY A 774 18.80 41.26 -37.55
N ARG A 775 17.86 42.13 -37.94
CA ARG A 775 18.01 43.01 -39.11
C ARG A 775 19.04 44.14 -38.86
N GLN A 776 20.06 44.21 -39.73
CA GLN A 776 21.09 45.26 -39.99
C GLN A 776 22.30 45.27 -39.03
N SER A 777 23.56 45.27 -39.49
CA SER A 777 24.22 46.17 -40.46
C SER A 777 24.83 45.49 -41.71
N ALA A 778 24.85 46.23 -42.82
CA ALA A 778 25.48 45.81 -44.08
C ALA A 778 27.01 45.75 -43.93
N GLY A 779 27.62 44.59 -44.19
CA GLY A 779 29.08 44.48 -44.35
C GLY A 779 29.80 43.26 -43.74
N ALA A 780 29.13 42.17 -43.36
CA ALA A 780 29.80 40.97 -42.84
C ALA A 780 29.22 39.66 -43.40
N ASN A 781 30.09 38.69 -43.71
CA ASN A 781 29.77 37.39 -44.34
C ASN A 781 28.71 36.56 -43.56
N GLU A 782 27.88 35.82 -44.29
CA GLU A 782 26.69 35.08 -43.79
C GLU A 782 26.99 33.97 -42.74
N ILE A 783 28.23 33.55 -42.56
CA ILE A 783 28.60 32.45 -41.64
C ILE A 783 28.83 32.95 -40.20
N ASP A 784 29.01 34.26 -39.99
CA ASP A 784 29.32 34.85 -38.67
C ASP A 784 28.09 35.49 -37.97
N GLN A 785 26.88 35.28 -38.52
CA GLN A 785 25.67 36.02 -38.12
C GLN A 785 24.72 35.27 -37.17
N GLN A 786 25.07 34.06 -36.70
CA GLN A 786 24.23 33.27 -35.79
C GLN A 786 24.67 33.41 -34.33
N GLN A 787 23.81 33.99 -33.49
CA GLN A 787 24.08 34.12 -32.06
C GLN A 787 23.96 32.76 -31.38
N ARG A 788 25.09 32.18 -30.95
CA ARG A 788 25.11 30.91 -30.20
C ARG A 788 24.36 31.04 -28.88
N CYS A 789 23.49 30.08 -28.60
CA CYS A 789 22.71 30.02 -27.38
C CYS A 789 22.51 28.57 -26.93
N VAL A 790 22.08 28.37 -25.70
CA VAL A 790 21.68 27.09 -25.14
C VAL A 790 20.31 27.27 -24.51
N PHE A 791 19.33 26.51 -24.98
CA PHE A 791 18.02 26.49 -24.33
C PHE A 791 18.03 25.48 -23.18
N ARG A 792 17.84 25.99 -21.97
CA ARG A 792 17.67 25.18 -20.77
C ARG A 792 16.18 25.09 -20.44
N VAL A 793 15.59 23.91 -20.62
CA VAL A 793 14.23 23.65 -20.13
C VAL A 793 14.29 23.54 -18.61
N VAL A 794 13.59 24.46 -17.96
CA VAL A 794 13.62 24.67 -16.51
C VAL A 794 12.56 23.82 -15.81
N ARG A 795 11.33 23.78 -16.35
CA ARG A 795 10.21 23.04 -15.76
C ARG A 795 9.19 22.67 -16.83
N VAL A 796 8.53 21.53 -16.66
CA VAL A 796 7.34 21.15 -17.44
C VAL A 796 6.12 21.22 -16.51
N SER A 797 5.15 22.03 -16.87
CA SER A 797 3.94 22.25 -16.07
C SER A 797 2.68 21.76 -16.77
N GLY A 798 1.73 21.28 -15.97
CA GLY A 798 0.38 20.93 -16.45
C GLY A 798 -0.47 22.16 -16.79
N THR A 799 -0.27 23.28 -16.12
CA THR A 799 -1.02 24.53 -16.33
C THR A 799 -0.08 25.72 -16.52
N MET A 800 -0.54 26.73 -17.28
CA MET A 800 0.23 27.96 -17.54
C MET A 800 0.51 28.72 -16.24
N LYS A 801 -0.49 28.85 -15.36
CA LYS A 801 -0.34 29.52 -14.06
C LYS A 801 0.76 28.91 -13.18
N LYS A 802 0.94 27.57 -13.19
CA LYS A 802 2.04 26.92 -12.46
C LYS A 802 3.42 27.22 -13.07
N ALA A 803 3.52 27.33 -14.40
CA ALA A 803 4.77 27.73 -15.06
C ALA A 803 5.11 29.21 -14.79
N GLU A 804 4.11 30.09 -14.78
CA GLU A 804 4.28 31.51 -14.45
C GLU A 804 4.72 31.74 -13.01
N LEU A 805 4.08 31.07 -12.05
CA LEU A 805 4.47 31.14 -10.64
C LEU A 805 5.91 30.68 -10.42
N GLU A 806 6.35 29.62 -11.10
CA GLU A 806 7.74 29.17 -11.05
C GLU A 806 8.71 30.19 -11.67
N ALA A 807 8.34 30.80 -12.79
CA ALA A 807 9.14 31.85 -13.41
C ALA A 807 9.32 33.06 -12.47
N ILE A 808 8.24 33.51 -11.82
CA ILE A 808 8.26 34.60 -10.84
C ILE A 808 9.10 34.24 -9.61
N ARG A 809 8.94 33.02 -9.08
CA ARG A 809 9.73 32.53 -7.93
C ARG A 809 11.23 32.55 -8.24
N ARG A 810 11.62 32.11 -9.43
CA ARG A 810 13.02 32.10 -9.86
C ARG A 810 13.58 33.49 -10.11
N ALA A 811 12.81 34.37 -10.76
CA ALA A 811 13.19 35.77 -10.91
C ALA A 811 13.42 36.44 -9.55
N ARG A 812 12.55 36.17 -8.55
CA ARG A 812 12.76 36.66 -7.17
C ARG A 812 14.02 36.08 -6.52
N MET A 813 14.31 34.79 -6.69
CA MET A 813 15.54 34.19 -6.16
C MET A 813 16.81 34.75 -6.82
N GLU A 814 16.79 34.97 -8.14
CA GLU A 814 17.91 35.62 -8.84
C GLU A 814 18.10 37.07 -8.38
N VAL A 815 17.00 37.83 -8.20
CA VAL A 815 17.06 39.18 -7.62
C VAL A 815 17.64 39.13 -6.21
N VAL A 816 17.16 38.27 -5.31
CA VAL A 816 17.70 38.13 -3.95
C VAL A 816 19.18 37.74 -3.95
N LYS A 817 19.61 36.88 -4.87
CA LYS A 817 21.02 36.50 -5.03
C LYS A 817 21.87 37.70 -5.48
N LEU A 818 21.37 38.46 -6.46
CA LEU A 818 22.03 39.69 -6.93
C LEU A 818 22.02 40.81 -5.87
N THR A 819 20.97 40.94 -5.05
CA THR A 819 20.86 41.91 -3.96
C THR A 819 21.79 41.58 -2.79
N ARG A 820 21.91 40.30 -2.40
CA ARG A 820 22.94 39.84 -1.42
C ARG A 820 24.36 40.09 -1.92
N GLU A 821 24.58 40.00 -3.24
CA GLU A 821 25.87 40.32 -3.86
C GLU A 821 26.10 41.85 -4.01
N TRP A 822 25.03 42.65 -4.01
CA TRP A 822 25.03 44.13 -4.03
C TRP A 822 25.49 44.71 -2.68
N GLU A 823 25.04 44.12 -1.57
CA GLU A 823 25.48 44.47 -0.20
C GLU A 823 27.00 44.26 0.01
N ASN A 824 27.62 43.38 -0.79
CA ASN A 824 29.05 43.05 -0.75
C ASN A 824 29.94 43.87 -1.72
N GLY A 825 29.50 45.07 -2.17
CA GLY A 825 30.43 46.12 -2.63
C GLY A 825 30.57 46.38 -4.13
N GLY A 826 29.49 46.38 -4.91
CA GLY A 826 29.52 46.70 -6.35
C GLY A 826 28.66 47.89 -6.77
N LYS A 827 29.04 49.13 -6.40
CA LYS A 827 28.19 50.33 -6.60
C LYS A 827 28.26 51.01 -7.99
N ALA A 828 28.95 50.44 -8.98
CA ALA A 828 29.25 51.16 -10.24
C ALA A 828 28.67 50.56 -11.54
N ALA A 829 27.96 49.43 -11.51
CA ALA A 829 27.63 48.68 -12.75
C ALA A 829 26.14 48.59 -13.11
N LEU A 830 25.23 49.24 -12.38
CA LEU A 830 23.77 49.04 -12.54
C LEU A 830 22.93 50.32 -12.76
N GLU A 831 23.54 51.48 -12.99
CA GLU A 831 22.81 52.70 -13.38
C GLU A 831 22.18 52.61 -14.80
N GLY A 832 22.47 51.55 -15.57
CA GLY A 832 21.95 51.38 -16.93
C GLY A 832 20.72 50.48 -17.10
N MET A 833 20.29 49.72 -16.09
CA MET A 833 19.24 48.69 -16.27
C MET A 833 17.90 48.97 -15.58
N PHE A 834 17.81 49.95 -14.68
CA PHE A 834 16.56 50.32 -14.01
C PHE A 834 16.34 51.82 -14.12
N ALA A 835 15.40 52.24 -14.96
CA ALA A 835 15.02 53.65 -15.06
C ALA A 835 14.23 54.16 -13.84
N ASP A 836 13.68 53.28 -12.99
CA ASP A 836 12.75 53.65 -11.90
C ASP A 836 12.97 52.94 -10.54
N GLY A 837 14.18 52.43 -10.27
CA GLY A 837 14.52 51.83 -8.96
C GLY A 837 13.71 50.58 -8.55
N PRO A 838 14.08 49.88 -7.45
CA PRO A 838 13.34 48.70 -6.98
C PRO A 838 12.20 49.07 -6.00
N PRO A 839 11.07 48.33 -6.00
CA PRO A 839 9.95 48.59 -5.07
C PRO A 839 10.26 48.11 -3.64
N GLU A 840 9.99 48.97 -2.66
CA GLU A 840 10.08 48.67 -1.23
C GLU A 840 8.90 47.79 -0.77
N HIS A 841 9.11 46.47 -0.66
CA HIS A 841 8.34 45.64 0.26
C HIS A 841 9.19 44.45 0.77
N GLY A 842 9.20 44.28 2.09
CA GLY A 842 10.14 43.47 2.87
C GLY A 842 10.21 41.98 2.52
N ILE A 843 11.41 41.43 2.70
CA ILE A 843 11.77 40.04 2.51
C ILE A 843 11.46 39.28 3.83
N GLU A 844 10.38 38.51 3.88
CA GLU A 844 10.22 37.45 4.89
C GLU A 844 11.02 36.21 4.47
N SER A 845 11.77 35.65 5.42
CA SER A 845 12.65 34.50 5.27
C SER A 845 11.85 33.23 4.93
N ALA A 846 12.09 32.66 3.75
CA ALA A 846 11.61 31.32 3.42
C ALA A 846 12.59 30.26 3.98
N SER A 847 12.14 29.54 5.01
CA SER A 847 12.77 28.34 5.54
C SER A 847 12.56 27.15 4.58
N GLU A 848 13.57 26.29 4.50
CA GLU A 848 13.62 25.08 3.67
C GLU A 848 12.57 24.04 4.11
N GLU A 849 11.48 23.93 3.36
CA GLU A 849 10.65 22.72 3.28
C GLU A 849 10.10 22.60 1.86
N ASP A 850 10.61 21.65 1.07
CA ASP A 850 9.90 21.12 -0.10
C ASP A 850 10.43 19.70 -0.37
N GLY A 851 9.65 18.72 0.09
CA GLY A 851 9.82 17.31 -0.25
C GLY A 851 9.42 17.05 -1.70
N ASP A 852 10.22 16.21 -2.36
CA ASP A 852 9.97 15.66 -3.68
C ASP A 852 8.62 14.94 -3.73
N ASP A 853 7.65 15.54 -4.43
CA ASP A 853 6.38 14.90 -4.80
C ASP A 853 6.16 15.13 -6.30
N ASP A 854 6.78 14.28 -7.12
CA ASP A 854 6.45 14.12 -8.55
C ASP A 854 6.84 12.70 -9.00
N SER A 855 5.96 11.73 -8.68
CA SER A 855 5.87 10.46 -9.40
C SER A 855 4.48 10.34 -10.04
N GLU A 856 4.41 10.60 -11.35
CA GLU A 856 3.43 10.03 -12.31
C GLU A 856 3.87 10.23 -13.77
#